data_AF-A0A8C0MUT4-F1
#
_entry.id   AF-A0A8C0MUT4-F1
#
_cell.length_a   1.000
_cell.length_b   1.000
_cell.length_c   1.000
_cell.angle_alpha   90.00
_cell.angle_beta   90.00
_cell.angle_gamma   90.00
#
_symmetry.space_group_name_H-M   'P 1'
#
loop_
_entity.id
_entity.type
_entity.pdbx_description
1 polymer ?
#
loop_
_entity_poly.entity_id
_entity_poly.type
_entity_poly.pdbx_seq_one_letter_code
_entity_poly.pdbx_strand_id
1 'polypeptide(L)'
;MEAAIRMLGSLVLRRTAPAPRLLLQLLRSPSLRSHGSASGQSVITAGRGEPQWPRTAVWGRPGSSPAFLTGEGAATWGRQGGRPDTQSLEAATWGRLPSPEETLPGQDSWNGVPNRAGLSMWALATALVVHCYSKSPSNKDIALMEAARANNVQEVSRLLSEGADVNARHRLGWTALMVAAISRNDSVVRILLAAGADPNLGDDFSSVYKTAKEQGIHSLEVLVTREDDFNNRLNNRASFKGCTALHYAVLADDYRTVKELLDGGANPLQRNEMGHTPLDYAREGEVMKLLRTSEAKYQEKQRKREAEERRRFPLEQRLKEHIIGQESAIATVGAAIRRKENGWYDEEHPLVFLFLGSSGIGKTELAKQTAKYMHKDAKKGFIRLDMSEFQERHEVAKFIGSPPGYIGHEEGGQLTKKLKQCPNAVVLFDEVDKAHPDVLTIMLQLFDEGRLTDGKGKTIDCKDAIFIMTSNVASDEIAQHALQLRQEALEMSHNRIAENLGDVQINDKITISKNFKENVIRPILKAHFRRDEFLGRINEIVYFLPFCHSELIQLVNKELNFWAKRAKQRHNITLLWDREVADVLVDGYNVHYGARSIKHEVERRVVNQLAAAYEQDLLPGGCTLRITVEDSDKQLLKSPELPSPQAEKRPPKLRLEIIDKDSKTHKLDIRAPLHPEKVCHNL
;
A
#
# COMPACT_ATOMS: atom_id res chain seq x y z
N MET A 1 33.64 -52.07 -1.88
CA MET A 1 32.52 -51.80 -2.79
C MET A 1 31.13 -51.97 -2.14
N GLU A 2 31.03 -52.33 -0.85
CA GLU A 2 29.75 -52.36 -0.10
C GLU A 2 29.53 -51.18 0.88
N ALA A 3 30.51 -50.29 1.06
CA ALA A 3 30.35 -49.10 1.89
C ALA A 3 29.85 -47.85 1.12
N ALA A 4 29.88 -47.88 -0.23
CA ALA A 4 29.45 -46.76 -1.08
C ALA A 4 27.95 -46.81 -1.45
N ILE A 5 27.26 -47.94 -1.19
CA ILE A 5 25.83 -48.11 -1.50
C ILE A 5 24.92 -47.70 -0.32
N ARG A 6 25.45 -47.55 0.90
CA ARG A 6 24.67 -47.12 2.08
C ARG A 6 24.58 -45.59 2.29
N MET A 7 25.32 -44.76 1.55
CA MET A 7 25.27 -43.29 1.67
C MET A 7 24.33 -42.60 0.66
N LEU A 8 23.76 -43.34 -0.31
CA LEU A 8 22.84 -42.80 -1.32
C LEU A 8 21.35 -43.05 -0.99
N GLY A 9 21.05 -43.70 0.14
CA GLY A 9 19.69 -44.07 0.54
C GLY A 9 18.94 -43.07 1.44
N SER A 10 19.53 -41.92 1.82
CA SER A 10 18.96 -41.04 2.86
C SER A 10 18.69 -39.59 2.43
N LEU A 11 18.58 -39.28 1.14
CA LEU A 11 18.45 -37.90 0.64
C LEU A 11 17.26 -37.63 -0.29
N VAL A 12 16.20 -38.46 -0.23
CA VAL A 12 14.97 -38.28 -1.04
C VAL A 12 13.76 -37.74 -0.24
N LEU A 13 13.86 -37.53 1.08
CA LEU A 13 12.79 -36.85 1.83
C LEU A 13 13.23 -35.48 2.34
N ARG A 14 12.77 -34.44 1.63
CA ARG A 14 12.45 -33.05 2.06
C ARG A 14 12.88 -32.04 1.00
N ARG A 15 11.95 -31.55 0.19
CA ARG A 15 12.00 -30.20 -0.42
C ARG A 15 10.68 -29.83 -1.13
N THR A 16 9.81 -29.12 -0.43
CA THR A 16 8.83 -28.15 -0.95
C THR A 16 8.75 -27.07 0.14
N ALA A 17 9.43 -25.91 0.06
CA ALA A 17 9.19 -24.69 -0.72
C ALA A 17 10.21 -23.60 -0.23
N PRO A 18 10.23 -22.32 -0.68
CA PRO A 18 9.83 -21.71 -1.95
C PRO A 18 11.03 -21.03 -2.68
N ALA A 19 10.83 -20.65 -3.95
CA ALA A 19 11.81 -19.95 -4.78
C ALA A 19 12.13 -18.51 -4.30
N PRO A 20 13.35 -17.99 -4.54
CA PRO A 20 13.75 -16.66 -4.10
C PRO A 20 13.38 -15.54 -5.09
N ARG A 21 12.92 -14.44 -4.49
CA ARG A 21 12.51 -13.12 -4.99
C ARG A 21 13.57 -12.30 -5.77
N LEU A 22 14.49 -12.92 -6.53
CA LEU A 22 15.65 -12.22 -7.10
C LEU A 22 15.59 -11.89 -8.60
N LEU A 23 14.52 -12.22 -9.31
CA LEU A 23 14.42 -11.99 -10.77
C LEU A 23 13.57 -10.79 -11.20
N LEU A 24 13.07 -9.98 -10.25
CA LEU A 24 12.18 -8.84 -10.54
C LEU A 24 12.77 -7.46 -10.22
N GLN A 25 14.11 -7.36 -10.06
CA GLN A 25 14.79 -6.09 -9.78
C GLN A 25 15.76 -5.60 -10.88
N LEU A 26 15.86 -6.28 -12.03
CA LEU A 26 16.79 -5.91 -13.11
C LEU A 26 16.17 -5.18 -14.31
N LEU A 27 14.91 -4.73 -14.24
CA LEU A 27 14.27 -3.98 -15.33
C LEU A 27 13.80 -2.56 -14.97
N ARG A 28 14.41 -1.93 -13.97
CA ARG A 28 14.18 -0.49 -13.71
C ARG A 28 15.45 0.23 -13.29
N SER A 29 16.16 0.80 -14.25
CA SER A 29 16.94 2.04 -14.06
C SER A 29 17.14 2.73 -15.41
N PRO A 30 16.82 4.04 -15.54
CA PRO A 30 17.01 4.82 -16.76
C PRO A 30 18.27 5.72 -16.68
N SER A 31 18.99 5.86 -17.79
CA SER A 31 20.03 6.87 -18.05
C SER A 31 20.36 6.78 -19.55
N LEU A 32 20.31 7.81 -20.41
CA LEU A 32 20.81 9.19 -20.30
C LEU A 32 20.14 10.16 -21.32
N ARG A 33 19.96 11.41 -20.84
CA ARG A 33 20.17 12.75 -21.45
C ARG A 33 19.95 13.00 -22.95
N SER A 34 19.20 14.09 -23.24
CA SER A 34 19.79 15.35 -23.77
C SER A 34 18.84 16.56 -23.69
N HIS A 35 19.45 17.73 -23.55
CA HIS A 35 18.91 19.08 -23.42
C HIS A 35 18.12 19.58 -24.64
N GLY A 36 17.25 20.58 -24.43
CA GLY A 36 16.72 21.44 -25.49
C GLY A 36 15.65 22.41 -25.00
N SER A 37 15.94 23.70 -25.10
CA SER A 37 15.26 24.88 -24.58
C SER A 37 13.82 25.12 -25.06
N ALA A 38 13.08 25.85 -24.23
CA ALA A 38 11.76 26.40 -24.49
C ALA A 38 11.78 27.74 -25.26
N SER A 39 10.81 27.89 -26.16
CA SER A 39 10.16 29.13 -26.67
C SER A 39 9.06 28.63 -27.60
N GLY A 40 7.79 29.04 -27.64
CA GLY A 40 7.05 30.21 -27.19
C GLY A 40 5.96 30.45 -28.25
N GLN A 41 4.73 30.83 -27.83
CA GLN A 41 3.58 31.33 -28.63
C GLN A 41 2.70 30.29 -29.36
N SER A 42 1.42 30.08 -28.95
CA SER A 42 0.17 30.82 -29.30
C SER A 42 -0.38 30.39 -30.68
N VAL A 43 -1.66 30.18 -31.02
CA VAL A 43 -2.98 30.53 -30.44
C VAL A 43 -4.07 29.93 -31.39
N ILE A 44 -5.29 29.65 -30.87
CA ILE A 44 -6.64 29.61 -31.52
C ILE A 44 -6.97 28.59 -32.64
N THR A 45 -8.06 27.82 -32.44
CA THR A 45 -9.31 27.72 -33.27
C THR A 45 -10.23 26.67 -32.61
N ALA A 46 -11.38 27.02 -32.01
CA ALA A 46 -12.71 27.27 -32.60
C ALA A 46 -13.35 26.03 -33.27
N GLY A 47 -14.50 25.59 -32.75
CA GLY A 47 -15.36 24.56 -33.37
C GLY A 47 -16.47 24.03 -32.44
N ARG A 48 -17.59 24.75 -32.34
CA ARG A 48 -18.88 24.25 -31.82
C ARG A 48 -19.65 23.56 -32.95
N GLY A 49 -20.44 22.54 -32.59
CA GLY A 49 -21.61 22.12 -33.37
C GLY A 49 -22.02 20.65 -33.14
N GLU A 50 -22.96 20.41 -32.22
CA GLU A 50 -23.81 19.19 -32.22
C GLU A 50 -24.73 19.18 -33.47
N PRO A 51 -25.36 18.04 -33.81
CA PRO A 51 -26.73 17.81 -33.31
C PRO A 51 -27.09 16.34 -33.00
N GLN A 52 -28.21 16.18 -32.29
CA GLN A 52 -28.79 14.95 -31.77
C GLN A 52 -29.99 14.40 -32.59
N TRP A 53 -30.16 13.07 -32.51
CA TRP A 53 -31.38 12.22 -32.56
C TRP A 53 -32.01 11.80 -33.91
N PRO A 54 -32.77 10.68 -33.91
CA PRO A 54 -34.22 10.80 -33.71
C PRO A 54 -34.87 9.74 -32.79
N ARG A 55 -35.97 10.16 -32.13
CA ARG A 55 -37.05 9.32 -31.59
C ARG A 55 -38.29 9.45 -32.49
N THR A 56 -39.04 8.37 -32.59
CA THR A 56 -40.27 8.19 -33.38
C THR A 56 -41.55 8.62 -32.66
N ALA A 57 -42.55 9.01 -33.47
CA ALA A 57 -44.02 8.81 -33.34
C ALA A 57 -44.83 9.73 -32.40
N VAL A 58 -46.06 10.21 -32.68
CA VAL A 58 -46.93 10.53 -33.84
C VAL A 58 -48.05 11.45 -33.27
N TRP A 59 -48.66 12.30 -34.11
CA TRP A 59 -50.02 12.89 -34.08
C TRP A 59 -50.16 14.39 -33.79
N GLY A 60 -50.77 15.11 -34.75
CA GLY A 60 -51.45 16.40 -34.53
C GLY A 60 -51.15 17.52 -35.54
N ARG A 61 -51.79 17.50 -36.71
CA ARG A 61 -51.90 18.56 -37.76
C ARG A 61 -52.79 19.76 -37.30
N PRO A 62 -53.05 20.81 -38.13
CA PRO A 62 -52.19 21.55 -39.08
C PRO A 62 -52.41 23.09 -39.01
N GLY A 63 -51.59 23.86 -39.74
CA GLY A 63 -51.91 25.27 -40.04
C GLY A 63 -51.00 25.90 -41.10
N SER A 64 -51.52 25.98 -42.33
CA SER A 64 -51.25 26.97 -43.39
C SER A 64 -49.82 27.18 -43.96
N SER A 65 -49.57 26.58 -45.13
CA SER A 65 -49.41 27.18 -46.48
C SER A 65 -48.48 28.43 -46.71
N PRO A 66 -48.04 28.72 -47.95
CA PRO A 66 -46.84 28.15 -48.60
C PRO A 66 -46.06 29.26 -49.36
N ALA A 67 -45.26 28.86 -50.36
CA ALA A 67 -44.71 29.66 -51.48
C ALA A 67 -43.21 30.02 -51.38
N PHE A 68 -42.38 29.96 -52.43
CA PHE A 68 -42.53 29.64 -53.86
C PHE A 68 -41.08 29.54 -54.42
N LEU A 69 -40.87 28.70 -55.47
CA LEU A 69 -40.08 28.90 -56.71
C LEU A 69 -38.70 29.63 -56.67
N THR A 70 -37.66 29.38 -57.47
CA THR A 70 -37.40 28.68 -58.76
C THR A 70 -35.88 28.79 -58.99
N GLY A 71 -35.23 27.85 -59.67
CA GLY A 71 -34.91 27.95 -61.11
C GLY A 71 -33.38 27.86 -61.28
N GLU A 72 -32.86 26.80 -61.88
CA GLU A 72 -32.54 26.65 -63.32
C GLU A 72 -31.13 27.12 -63.70
N GLY A 73 -30.45 26.34 -64.57
CA GLY A 73 -29.40 26.86 -65.45
C GLY A 73 -28.16 26.00 -65.60
N ALA A 74 -28.15 25.17 -66.64
CA ALA A 74 -27.03 24.36 -67.12
C ALA A 74 -26.08 25.11 -68.10
N ALA A 75 -25.03 24.40 -68.57
CA ALA A 75 -24.22 24.55 -69.81
C ALA A 75 -22.72 24.83 -69.55
N THR A 76 -21.73 23.93 -69.73
CA THR A 76 -21.15 23.17 -70.88
C THR A 76 -19.79 23.72 -71.40
N TRP A 77 -18.96 22.81 -71.94
CA TRP A 77 -17.69 22.94 -72.73
C TRP A 77 -16.40 23.19 -71.92
N GLY A 78 -15.22 22.60 -72.22
CA GLY A 78 -14.71 21.82 -73.34
C GLY A 78 -13.32 21.21 -73.05
N ARG A 79 -12.65 20.74 -74.11
CA ARG A 79 -11.69 19.62 -74.21
C ARG A 79 -10.23 20.08 -74.46
N GLN A 80 -9.22 19.35 -73.95
CA GLN A 80 -7.83 19.11 -74.45
C GLN A 80 -7.03 18.42 -73.31
N GLY A 81 -6.16 17.40 -73.43
CA GLY A 81 -5.50 16.72 -74.55
C GLY A 81 -3.96 16.73 -74.35
N GLY A 82 -3.35 15.62 -73.88
CA GLY A 82 -1.93 15.30 -74.15
C GLY A 82 -0.96 15.03 -72.98
N ARG A 83 -0.50 13.77 -72.89
CA ARG A 83 0.78 13.14 -72.41
C ARG A 83 1.66 13.81 -71.32
N PRO A 84 2.36 12.97 -70.52
CA PRO A 84 3.78 12.73 -70.84
C PRO A 84 4.22 11.26 -70.74
N ASP A 85 5.13 10.87 -71.66
CA ASP A 85 5.93 9.64 -71.65
C ASP A 85 7.21 9.83 -70.81
N THR A 86 7.58 8.79 -70.04
CA THR A 86 8.95 8.28 -69.75
C THR A 86 9.98 9.23 -69.09
N GLN A 87 10.85 8.83 -68.14
CA GLN A 87 11.52 7.55 -67.90
C GLN A 87 12.30 7.60 -66.57
N SER A 88 12.41 6.44 -65.90
CA SER A 88 13.62 5.91 -65.20
C SER A 88 14.03 6.53 -63.84
N LEU A 89 14.41 5.79 -62.78
CA LEU A 89 14.72 4.37 -62.56
C LEU A 89 14.38 3.99 -61.09
N GLU A 90 13.72 2.82 -60.95
CA GLU A 90 13.96 1.68 -60.03
C GLU A 90 14.39 1.88 -58.55
N ALA A 91 14.09 1.00 -57.60
CA ALA A 91 13.15 -0.11 -57.38
C ALA A 91 13.59 -0.73 -56.03
N ALA A 92 12.66 -1.16 -55.17
CA ALA A 92 12.82 -2.36 -54.32
C ALA A 92 11.56 -2.54 -53.45
N THR A 93 10.63 -3.31 -53.98
CA THR A 93 9.45 -3.85 -53.30
C THR A 93 9.80 -5.16 -52.59
N TRP A 94 9.34 -5.26 -51.34
CA TRP A 94 8.75 -6.42 -50.65
C TRP A 94 9.13 -7.83 -51.13
N GLY A 95 9.95 -8.51 -50.32
CA GLY A 95 10.31 -9.92 -50.44
C GLY A 95 9.51 -10.83 -49.49
N ARG A 96 8.87 -11.81 -50.12
CA ARG A 96 8.09 -12.98 -49.69
C ARG A 96 8.78 -13.92 -48.66
N LEU A 97 7.97 -14.63 -47.85
CA LEU A 97 8.35 -15.78 -46.99
C LEU A 97 8.86 -16.99 -47.80
N PRO A 98 9.81 -17.79 -47.28
CA PRO A 98 10.14 -19.10 -47.84
C PRO A 98 9.47 -20.28 -47.07
N SER A 99 9.09 -21.30 -47.85
CA SER A 99 8.67 -22.64 -47.42
C SER A 99 9.88 -23.57 -47.23
N PRO A 100 9.73 -24.74 -46.57
CA PRO A 100 10.85 -25.65 -46.32
C PRO A 100 10.93 -26.75 -47.39
N GLU A 101 12.09 -26.92 -48.03
CA GLU A 101 12.68 -28.24 -48.33
C GLU A 101 14.06 -28.12 -49.02
N GLU A 102 14.87 -29.13 -48.74
CA GLU A 102 16.10 -29.59 -49.41
C GLU A 102 17.50 -29.08 -49.00
N THR A 103 18.25 -30.10 -48.51
CA THR A 103 19.66 -30.43 -48.73
C THR A 103 20.77 -29.84 -47.84
N LEU A 104 21.36 -30.78 -47.09
CA LEU A 104 22.64 -30.71 -46.36
C LEU A 104 23.81 -30.35 -47.30
N PRO A 105 24.88 -29.77 -46.74
CA PRO A 105 26.17 -30.45 -46.89
C PRO A 105 27.06 -30.43 -45.63
N GLY A 106 27.90 -31.46 -45.52
CA GLY A 106 29.28 -31.33 -45.03
C GLY A 106 29.54 -31.59 -43.55
N GLN A 107 29.86 -32.84 -43.23
CA GLN A 107 30.69 -33.20 -42.08
C GLN A 107 32.06 -32.53 -42.19
N ASP A 108 32.51 -31.84 -41.14
CA ASP A 108 33.90 -31.88 -40.68
C ASP A 108 34.04 -31.38 -39.22
N SER A 109 34.62 -32.27 -38.41
CA SER A 109 35.51 -32.04 -37.26
C SER A 109 35.07 -31.21 -36.04
N TRP A 110 35.09 -31.88 -34.90
CA TRP A 110 34.86 -31.40 -33.54
C TRP A 110 35.95 -30.45 -33.00
N ASN A 111 35.55 -29.44 -32.21
CA ASN A 111 35.98 -29.20 -30.82
C ASN A 111 35.69 -27.76 -30.38
N GLY A 112 34.64 -27.57 -29.58
CA GLY A 112 34.37 -26.29 -28.91
C GLY A 112 33.34 -26.48 -27.79
N VAL A 113 33.81 -26.50 -26.55
CA VAL A 113 32.97 -26.52 -25.34
C VAL A 113 32.05 -25.29 -25.35
N PRO A 114 30.71 -25.40 -25.27
CA PRO A 114 29.86 -24.23 -25.27
C PRO A 114 29.91 -23.52 -23.92
N ASN A 115 30.17 -22.22 -23.99
CA ASN A 115 30.25 -21.30 -22.85
C ASN A 115 28.95 -21.30 -22.01
N ARG A 116 29.11 -21.17 -20.68
CA ARG A 116 28.05 -21.21 -19.65
C ARG A 116 26.89 -20.22 -19.87
N ALA A 117 27.08 -19.18 -20.69
CA ALA A 117 26.09 -18.19 -21.07
C ALA A 117 25.09 -18.67 -22.14
N GLY A 118 25.48 -19.63 -23.01
CA GLY A 118 24.59 -20.20 -24.03
C GLY A 118 23.51 -21.11 -23.42
N LEU A 119 23.88 -21.86 -22.37
CA LEU A 119 22.96 -22.70 -21.60
C LEU A 119 21.90 -21.88 -20.87
N SER A 120 22.23 -20.68 -20.35
CA SER A 120 21.25 -19.82 -19.68
C SER A 120 20.25 -19.19 -20.64
N MET A 121 20.67 -18.86 -21.87
CA MET A 121 19.80 -18.26 -22.88
C MET A 121 18.87 -19.30 -23.49
N TRP A 122 19.36 -20.52 -23.72
CA TRP A 122 18.53 -21.65 -24.10
C TRP A 122 17.60 -22.09 -22.98
N ALA A 123 18.03 -22.10 -21.72
CA ALA A 123 17.17 -22.41 -20.58
C ALA A 123 16.08 -21.35 -20.36
N LEU A 124 16.37 -20.07 -20.61
CA LEU A 124 15.38 -18.99 -20.57
C LEU A 124 14.43 -19.05 -21.76
N ALA A 125 14.92 -19.35 -22.95
CA ALA A 125 14.09 -19.53 -24.14
C ALA A 125 13.20 -20.77 -24.02
N THR A 126 13.72 -21.90 -23.53
CA THR A 126 12.91 -23.08 -23.24
C THR A 126 11.96 -22.85 -22.08
N ALA A 127 12.35 -22.12 -21.02
CA ALA A 127 11.44 -21.74 -19.95
C ALA A 127 10.34 -20.78 -20.43
N LEU A 128 10.63 -19.85 -21.34
CA LEU A 128 9.65 -18.96 -21.97
C LEU A 128 8.74 -19.73 -22.91
N VAL A 129 9.26 -20.65 -23.72
CA VAL A 129 8.48 -21.52 -24.59
C VAL A 129 7.61 -22.47 -23.75
N VAL A 130 8.13 -23.04 -22.66
CA VAL A 130 7.37 -23.84 -21.69
C VAL A 130 6.32 -23.00 -20.95
N HIS A 131 6.61 -21.74 -20.62
CA HIS A 131 5.65 -20.81 -20.02
C HIS A 131 4.59 -20.31 -21.02
N CYS A 132 4.92 -20.25 -22.30
CA CYS A 132 3.98 -19.97 -23.38
C CYS A 132 3.12 -21.21 -23.72
N TYR A 133 3.70 -22.41 -23.69
CA TYR A 133 2.99 -23.68 -23.86
C TYR A 133 2.13 -24.05 -22.63
N SER A 134 2.50 -23.60 -21.43
CA SER A 134 1.69 -23.81 -20.22
C SER A 134 0.39 -23.00 -20.19
N LYS A 135 0.13 -22.14 -21.20
CA LYS A 135 -1.13 -21.41 -21.34
C LYS A 135 -2.20 -22.17 -22.13
N SER A 136 -1.83 -23.23 -22.85
CA SER A 136 -2.79 -24.10 -23.51
C SER A 136 -3.20 -25.21 -22.54
N PRO A 137 -4.49 -25.39 -22.23
CA PRO A 137 -4.92 -26.51 -21.40
C PRO A 137 -4.46 -27.81 -22.04
N SER A 138 -3.89 -28.71 -21.24
CA SER A 138 -3.51 -30.04 -21.71
C SER A 138 -4.74 -30.76 -22.25
N ASN A 139 -4.57 -31.69 -23.20
CA ASN A 139 -5.67 -32.56 -23.64
C ASN A 139 -6.35 -33.26 -22.45
N LYS A 140 -5.60 -33.53 -21.38
CA LYS A 140 -6.13 -34.09 -20.13
C LYS A 140 -7.05 -33.12 -19.37
N ASP A 141 -6.75 -31.82 -19.40
CA ASP A 141 -7.53 -30.79 -18.68
C ASP A 141 -8.85 -30.52 -19.40
N ILE A 142 -8.83 -30.54 -20.74
CA ILE A 142 -10.04 -30.47 -21.57
C ILE A 142 -10.90 -31.71 -21.34
N ALA A 143 -10.30 -32.91 -21.36
CA ALA A 143 -10.99 -34.16 -21.05
C ALA A 143 -11.59 -34.17 -19.64
N LEU A 144 -10.93 -33.54 -18.66
CA LEU A 144 -11.46 -33.38 -17.31
C LEU A 144 -12.72 -32.51 -17.30
N MET A 145 -12.75 -31.40 -18.05
CA MET A 145 -13.93 -30.54 -18.17
C MET A 145 -15.09 -31.26 -18.87
N GLU A 146 -14.79 -32.04 -19.91
CA GLU A 146 -15.78 -32.84 -20.62
C GLU A 146 -16.35 -33.96 -19.75
N ALA A 147 -15.50 -34.69 -19.03
CA ALA A 147 -15.92 -35.69 -18.05
C ALA A 147 -16.77 -35.06 -16.93
N ALA A 148 -16.39 -33.86 -16.48
CA ALA A 148 -17.13 -33.12 -15.46
C ALA A 148 -18.51 -32.67 -15.93
N ARG A 149 -18.65 -32.28 -17.20
CA ARG A 149 -19.92 -31.98 -17.85
C ARG A 149 -20.82 -33.21 -17.99
N ALA A 150 -20.25 -34.35 -18.41
CA ALA A 150 -20.97 -35.59 -18.64
C ALA A 150 -21.36 -36.33 -17.34
N ASN A 151 -21.01 -35.80 -16.17
CA ASN A 151 -21.19 -36.43 -14.87
C ASN A 151 -20.47 -37.78 -14.73
N ASN A 152 -19.36 -37.98 -15.45
CA ASN A 152 -18.60 -39.22 -15.42
C ASN A 152 -17.60 -39.23 -14.26
N VAL A 153 -18.10 -39.60 -13.08
CA VAL A 153 -17.35 -39.66 -11.82
C VAL A 153 -16.07 -40.51 -11.92
N GLN A 154 -16.15 -41.68 -12.58
CA GLN A 154 -15.01 -42.60 -12.67
C GLN A 154 -13.88 -42.00 -13.49
N GLU A 155 -14.23 -41.39 -14.62
CA GLU A 155 -13.26 -40.76 -15.51
C GLU A 155 -12.62 -39.52 -14.86
N VAL A 156 -13.42 -38.71 -14.15
CA VAL A 156 -12.90 -37.59 -13.36
C VAL A 156 -11.88 -38.09 -12.34
N SER A 157 -12.19 -39.13 -11.56
CA SER A 157 -11.25 -39.69 -10.59
C SER A 157 -9.98 -40.26 -11.25
N ARG A 158 -10.11 -40.91 -12.41
CA ARG A 158 -8.98 -41.42 -13.18
C ARG A 158 -8.07 -40.28 -13.63
N LEU A 159 -8.61 -39.25 -14.28
CA LEU A 159 -7.85 -38.10 -14.78
C LEU A 159 -7.15 -37.32 -13.67
N LEU A 160 -7.80 -37.17 -12.51
CA LEU A 160 -7.19 -36.56 -11.33
C LEU A 160 -6.03 -37.40 -10.78
N SER A 161 -6.16 -38.73 -10.77
CA SER A 161 -5.06 -39.62 -10.37
C SER A 161 -3.87 -39.60 -11.35
N GLU A 162 -4.13 -39.28 -12.62
CA GLU A 162 -3.11 -39.11 -13.67
C GLU A 162 -2.44 -37.73 -13.67
N GLY A 163 -2.78 -36.88 -12.69
CA GLY A 163 -2.18 -35.57 -12.49
C GLY A 163 -2.77 -34.45 -13.35
N ALA A 164 -4.03 -34.56 -13.80
CA ALA A 164 -4.73 -33.44 -14.40
C ALA A 164 -4.85 -32.27 -13.39
N ASP A 165 -4.62 -31.04 -13.85
CA ASP A 165 -4.74 -29.88 -12.96
C ASP A 165 -6.22 -29.52 -12.75
N VAL A 166 -6.67 -29.66 -11.52
CA VAL A 166 -8.06 -29.41 -11.09
C VAL A 166 -8.49 -27.96 -11.35
N ASN A 167 -7.53 -27.02 -11.26
CA ASN A 167 -7.77 -25.58 -11.40
C ASN A 167 -7.33 -25.06 -12.78
N ALA A 168 -7.03 -25.96 -13.72
CA ALA A 168 -6.75 -25.59 -15.10
C ALA A 168 -7.91 -24.80 -15.70
N ARG A 169 -7.55 -23.77 -16.45
CA ARG A 169 -8.51 -22.89 -17.13
C ARG A 169 -8.61 -23.24 -18.59
N HIS A 170 -9.83 -23.25 -19.09
CA HIS A 170 -10.09 -23.35 -20.51
C HIS A 170 -9.54 -22.11 -21.22
N ARG A 171 -9.27 -22.20 -22.53
CA ARG A 171 -8.78 -21.07 -23.34
C ARG A 171 -9.68 -19.82 -23.25
N LEU A 172 -10.95 -20.01 -22.91
CA LEU A 172 -11.94 -18.96 -22.76
C LEU A 172 -12.21 -18.54 -21.31
N GLY A 173 -11.58 -19.16 -20.30
CA GLY A 173 -11.51 -18.63 -18.92
C GLY A 173 -12.12 -19.47 -17.79
N TRP A 174 -12.94 -20.48 -18.08
CA TRP A 174 -13.65 -21.26 -17.05
C TRP A 174 -12.85 -22.46 -16.53
N THR A 175 -13.25 -23.02 -15.39
CA THR A 175 -12.65 -24.22 -14.78
C THR A 175 -13.60 -25.44 -14.85
N ALA A 176 -13.07 -26.65 -14.63
CA ALA A 176 -13.86 -27.87 -14.57
C ALA A 176 -14.96 -27.80 -13.48
N LEU A 177 -14.68 -27.13 -12.36
CA LEU A 177 -15.64 -26.94 -11.28
C LEU A 177 -16.84 -26.07 -11.71
N MET A 178 -16.61 -25.02 -12.52
CA MET A 178 -17.70 -24.19 -13.05
C MET A 178 -18.59 -24.96 -14.01
N VAL A 179 -18.00 -25.82 -14.84
CA VAL A 179 -18.72 -26.70 -15.77
C VAL A 179 -19.60 -27.68 -15.00
N ALA A 180 -19.03 -28.37 -14.00
CA ALA A 180 -19.79 -29.27 -13.14
C ALA A 180 -20.94 -28.54 -12.41
N ALA A 181 -20.70 -27.29 -11.99
CA ALA A 181 -21.67 -26.47 -11.29
C ALA A 181 -22.88 -26.07 -12.15
N ILE A 182 -22.63 -25.60 -13.39
CA ILE A 182 -23.72 -25.19 -14.30
C ILE A 182 -24.50 -26.41 -14.82
N SER A 183 -23.83 -27.57 -14.96
CA SER A 183 -24.43 -28.83 -15.38
C SER A 183 -25.21 -29.57 -14.29
N ARG A 184 -25.21 -29.06 -13.04
CA ARG A 184 -25.89 -29.67 -11.87
C ARG A 184 -25.33 -31.04 -11.45
N ASN A 185 -24.02 -31.22 -11.60
CA ASN A 185 -23.33 -32.48 -11.31
C ASN A 185 -22.71 -32.45 -9.90
N ASP A 186 -23.55 -32.56 -8.87
CA ASP A 186 -23.16 -32.51 -7.46
C ASP A 186 -22.09 -33.55 -7.08
N SER A 187 -22.18 -34.75 -7.65
CA SER A 187 -21.23 -35.84 -7.41
C SER A 187 -19.83 -35.52 -7.92
N VAL A 188 -19.71 -34.90 -9.10
CA VAL A 188 -18.43 -34.45 -9.65
C VAL A 188 -17.89 -33.25 -8.85
N VAL A 189 -18.76 -32.32 -8.47
CA VAL A 189 -18.38 -31.16 -7.65
C VAL A 189 -17.72 -31.60 -6.35
N ARG A 190 -18.29 -32.60 -5.65
CA ARG A 190 -17.68 -33.20 -4.46
C ARG A 190 -16.26 -33.71 -4.70
N ILE A 191 -16.04 -34.42 -5.79
CA ILE A 191 -14.74 -35.03 -6.11
C ILE A 191 -13.71 -33.95 -6.47
N LEU A 192 -14.11 -32.95 -7.25
CA LEU A 192 -13.23 -31.84 -7.62
C LEU A 192 -12.83 -31.04 -6.38
N LEU A 193 -13.76 -30.74 -5.47
CA LEU A 193 -13.46 -30.04 -4.20
C LEU A 193 -12.54 -30.89 -3.30
N ALA A 194 -12.77 -32.21 -3.21
CA ALA A 194 -11.89 -33.12 -2.48
C ALA A 194 -10.47 -33.20 -3.07
N ALA A 195 -10.34 -33.01 -4.38
CA ALA A 195 -9.06 -32.95 -5.09
C ALA A 195 -8.36 -31.57 -4.99
N GLY A 196 -8.96 -30.59 -4.31
CA GLY A 196 -8.37 -29.26 -4.10
C GLY A 196 -8.76 -28.21 -5.15
N ALA A 197 -9.92 -28.37 -5.81
CA ALA A 197 -10.48 -27.30 -6.63
C ALA A 197 -10.74 -26.05 -5.77
N ASP A 198 -10.36 -24.87 -6.25
CA ASP A 198 -10.70 -23.60 -5.59
C ASP A 198 -12.07 -23.10 -6.07
N PRO A 199 -13.11 -23.11 -5.20
CA PRO A 199 -14.45 -22.65 -5.58
C PRO A 199 -14.56 -21.13 -5.80
N ASN A 200 -13.54 -20.37 -5.43
CA ASN A 200 -13.53 -18.90 -5.48
C ASN A 200 -12.86 -18.33 -6.73
N LEU A 201 -12.34 -19.18 -7.61
CA LEU A 201 -11.89 -18.77 -8.94
C LEU A 201 -13.09 -18.24 -9.73
N GLY A 202 -12.92 -17.07 -10.35
CA GLY A 202 -13.92 -16.46 -11.23
C GLY A 202 -13.68 -16.83 -12.70
N ASP A 203 -14.70 -16.76 -13.54
CA ASP A 203 -14.55 -16.88 -15.00
C ASP A 203 -13.83 -15.63 -15.55
N ASP A 204 -13.02 -15.78 -16.61
CA ASP A 204 -12.37 -14.66 -17.30
C ASP A 204 -13.21 -14.14 -18.49
N PHE A 205 -14.30 -14.80 -18.84
CA PHE A 205 -15.11 -14.45 -20.00
C PHE A 205 -15.84 -13.10 -19.83
N SER A 206 -15.47 -12.13 -20.66
CA SER A 206 -16.04 -10.77 -20.62
C SER A 206 -17.07 -10.50 -21.71
N SER A 207 -16.69 -10.62 -22.98
CA SER A 207 -17.63 -10.55 -24.10
C SER A 207 -17.06 -11.32 -25.27
N VAL A 208 -17.91 -11.82 -26.15
CA VAL A 208 -17.49 -12.58 -27.33
C VAL A 208 -16.41 -11.84 -28.11
N TYR A 209 -16.61 -10.55 -28.41
CA TYR A 209 -15.66 -9.76 -29.19
C TYR A 209 -14.34 -9.49 -28.46
N LYS A 210 -14.39 -9.23 -27.16
CA LYS A 210 -13.19 -8.94 -26.38
C LYS A 210 -12.35 -10.21 -26.19
N THR A 211 -12.99 -11.32 -25.83
CA THR A 211 -12.33 -12.62 -25.68
C THR A 211 -11.78 -13.11 -27.04
N ALA A 212 -12.51 -12.93 -28.14
CA ALA A 212 -12.03 -13.24 -29.49
C ALA A 212 -10.75 -12.47 -29.84
N LYS A 213 -10.72 -11.16 -29.55
CA LYS A 213 -9.53 -10.32 -29.76
C LYS A 213 -8.36 -10.72 -28.87
N GLU A 214 -8.62 -11.05 -27.61
CA GLU A 214 -7.59 -11.45 -26.64
C GLU A 214 -6.96 -12.82 -26.99
N GLN A 215 -7.76 -13.75 -27.49
CA GLN A 215 -7.31 -15.10 -27.87
C GLN A 215 -6.85 -15.20 -29.34
N GLY A 216 -7.13 -14.20 -30.17
CA GLY A 216 -6.79 -14.21 -31.60
C GLY A 216 -7.65 -15.17 -32.43
N ILE A 217 -8.91 -15.37 -32.04
CA ILE A 217 -9.82 -16.38 -32.61
C ILE A 217 -11.05 -15.67 -33.21
N HIS A 218 -11.69 -16.27 -34.21
CA HIS A 218 -12.91 -15.72 -34.79
C HIS A 218 -14.06 -15.67 -33.77
N SER A 219 -14.88 -14.62 -33.79
CA SER A 219 -15.98 -14.41 -32.84
C SER A 219 -17.01 -15.55 -32.84
N LEU A 220 -17.32 -16.10 -34.02
CA LEU A 220 -18.19 -17.28 -34.16
C LEU A 220 -17.61 -18.52 -33.49
N GLU A 221 -16.29 -18.73 -33.55
CA GLU A 221 -15.67 -19.87 -32.90
C GLU A 221 -15.77 -19.73 -31.37
N VAL A 222 -15.56 -18.54 -30.82
CA VAL A 222 -15.76 -18.28 -29.38
C VAL A 222 -17.18 -18.59 -28.93
N LEU A 223 -18.19 -18.23 -29.75
CA LEU A 223 -19.59 -18.54 -29.49
C LEU A 223 -19.83 -20.04 -29.48
N VAL A 224 -19.45 -20.73 -30.56
CA VAL A 224 -19.63 -22.18 -30.72
C VAL A 224 -18.93 -22.94 -29.61
N THR A 225 -17.64 -22.65 -29.34
CA THR A 225 -16.88 -23.27 -28.24
C THR A 225 -17.58 -23.05 -26.88
N ARG A 226 -18.18 -21.89 -26.62
CA ARG A 226 -18.82 -21.65 -25.31
C ARG A 226 -20.18 -22.36 -25.19
N GLU A 227 -20.94 -22.45 -26.26
CA GLU A 227 -22.19 -23.22 -26.29
C GLU A 227 -21.91 -24.73 -26.17
N ASP A 228 -20.93 -25.21 -26.93
CA ASP A 228 -20.57 -26.62 -27.04
C ASP A 228 -19.76 -27.13 -25.86
N ASP A 229 -18.82 -26.36 -25.30
CA ASP A 229 -17.89 -26.83 -24.24
C ASP A 229 -18.23 -26.29 -22.85
N PHE A 230 -18.93 -25.14 -22.74
CA PHE A 230 -19.42 -24.63 -21.45
C PHE A 230 -20.92 -24.88 -21.16
N ASN A 231 -21.83 -24.15 -21.80
CA ASN A 231 -23.28 -24.36 -21.67
C ASN A 231 -24.05 -23.53 -22.72
N ASN A 232 -25.06 -24.11 -23.36
CA ASN A 232 -25.89 -23.45 -24.37
C ASN A 232 -27.05 -22.60 -23.80
N ARG A 233 -27.30 -22.66 -22.48
CA ARG A 233 -28.40 -21.90 -21.83
C ARG A 233 -28.01 -20.49 -21.38
N LEU A 234 -26.73 -20.13 -21.48
CA LEU A 234 -26.24 -18.83 -21.00
C LEU A 234 -26.39 -17.75 -22.08
N ASN A 235 -26.66 -16.52 -21.65
CA ASN A 235 -26.74 -15.41 -22.57
C ASN A 235 -25.35 -14.97 -23.05
N ASN A 236 -25.03 -15.23 -24.32
CA ASN A 236 -23.74 -14.89 -24.92
C ASN A 236 -23.43 -13.39 -24.97
N ARG A 237 -24.43 -12.51 -24.79
CA ARG A 237 -24.25 -11.06 -24.77
C ARG A 237 -23.83 -10.53 -23.39
N ALA A 238 -24.01 -11.33 -22.34
CA ALA A 238 -23.68 -10.92 -20.98
C ALA A 238 -22.19 -11.17 -20.67
N SER A 239 -21.63 -10.33 -19.80
CA SER A 239 -20.31 -10.58 -19.20
C SER A 239 -20.46 -11.51 -18.01
N PHE A 240 -19.58 -12.50 -17.94
CA PHE A 240 -19.50 -13.43 -16.81
C PHE A 240 -18.19 -13.29 -16.05
N LYS A 241 -17.44 -12.22 -16.32
CA LYS A 241 -16.12 -12.04 -15.74
C LYS A 241 -16.22 -11.88 -14.21
N GLY A 242 -15.49 -12.73 -13.50
CA GLY A 242 -15.52 -12.83 -12.04
C GLY A 242 -16.65 -13.71 -11.49
N CYS A 243 -17.49 -14.35 -12.31
CA CYS A 243 -18.49 -15.31 -11.83
C CYS A 243 -17.81 -16.60 -11.35
N THR A 244 -18.04 -16.96 -10.09
CA THR A 244 -17.50 -18.20 -9.50
C THR A 244 -18.40 -19.40 -9.76
N ALA A 245 -17.92 -20.61 -9.43
CA ALA A 245 -18.73 -21.84 -9.51
C ALA A 245 -20.06 -21.70 -8.75
N LEU A 246 -20.06 -21.00 -7.62
CA LEU A 246 -21.27 -20.73 -6.83
C LEU A 246 -22.28 -19.86 -7.58
N HIS A 247 -21.84 -18.85 -8.33
CA HIS A 247 -22.75 -18.03 -9.16
C HIS A 247 -23.46 -18.89 -10.21
N TYR A 248 -22.73 -19.80 -10.86
CA TYR A 248 -23.30 -20.69 -11.87
C TYR A 248 -24.25 -21.73 -11.27
N ALA A 249 -23.92 -22.32 -10.12
CA ALA A 249 -24.79 -23.26 -9.43
C ALA A 249 -26.13 -22.63 -9.01
N VAL A 250 -26.08 -21.37 -8.55
CA VAL A 250 -27.28 -20.60 -8.19
C VAL A 250 -28.10 -20.23 -9.43
N LEU A 251 -27.45 -19.83 -10.52
CA LEU A 251 -28.12 -19.56 -11.80
C LEU A 251 -28.77 -20.82 -12.39
N ALA A 252 -28.17 -21.99 -12.15
CA ALA A 252 -28.75 -23.29 -12.48
C ALA A 252 -29.90 -23.70 -11.55
N ASP A 253 -30.13 -22.99 -10.44
CA ASP A 253 -31.17 -23.26 -9.43
C ASP A 253 -31.09 -24.69 -8.86
N ASP A 254 -29.87 -25.17 -8.57
CA ASP A 254 -29.65 -26.50 -7.98
C ASP A 254 -29.21 -26.43 -6.52
N TYR A 255 -30.11 -26.84 -5.63
CA TYR A 255 -29.87 -26.87 -4.18
C TYR A 255 -28.68 -27.75 -3.79
N ARG A 256 -28.51 -28.92 -4.42
CA ARG A 256 -27.47 -29.89 -4.01
C ARG A 256 -26.09 -29.34 -4.31
N THR A 257 -25.87 -28.91 -5.55
CA THR A 257 -24.58 -28.34 -5.94
C THR A 257 -24.22 -27.07 -5.17
N VAL A 258 -25.19 -26.18 -4.92
CA VAL A 258 -24.96 -24.99 -4.08
C VAL A 258 -24.51 -25.40 -2.67
N LYS A 259 -25.16 -26.40 -2.07
CA LYS A 259 -24.77 -26.90 -0.74
C LYS A 259 -23.34 -27.46 -0.74
N GLU A 260 -22.98 -28.29 -1.73
CA GLU A 260 -21.63 -28.86 -1.83
C GLU A 260 -20.54 -27.78 -2.00
N LEU A 261 -20.80 -26.76 -2.82
CA LEU A 261 -19.86 -25.66 -3.02
C LEU A 261 -19.67 -24.85 -1.73
N LEU A 262 -20.75 -24.56 -1.00
CA LEU A 262 -20.70 -23.85 0.28
C LEU A 262 -19.95 -24.67 1.35
N ASP A 263 -20.23 -25.97 1.44
CA ASP A 263 -19.55 -26.89 2.36
C ASP A 263 -18.06 -27.05 1.99
N GLY A 264 -17.72 -26.98 0.69
CA GLY A 264 -16.35 -26.95 0.19
C GLY A 264 -15.64 -25.60 0.26
N GLY A 265 -16.24 -24.58 0.89
CA GLY A 265 -15.58 -23.30 1.18
C GLY A 265 -15.75 -22.20 0.13
N ALA A 266 -16.78 -22.28 -0.72
CA ALA A 266 -17.16 -21.17 -1.60
C ALA A 266 -17.57 -19.93 -0.78
N ASN A 267 -17.14 -18.75 -1.24
CA ASN A 267 -17.48 -17.47 -0.62
C ASN A 267 -18.82 -16.95 -1.18
N PRO A 268 -19.90 -16.92 -0.37
CA PRO A 268 -21.19 -16.43 -0.83
C PRO A 268 -21.24 -14.90 -0.98
N LEU A 269 -20.24 -14.16 -0.49
CA LEU A 269 -20.18 -12.69 -0.57
C LEU A 269 -19.31 -12.18 -1.72
N GLN A 270 -18.68 -13.07 -2.49
CA GLN A 270 -17.80 -12.67 -3.57
C GLN A 270 -18.61 -12.00 -4.68
N ARG A 271 -18.18 -10.79 -5.08
CA ARG A 271 -18.82 -10.03 -6.16
C ARG A 271 -18.09 -10.27 -7.48
N ASN A 272 -18.84 -10.41 -8.56
CA ASN A 272 -18.31 -10.41 -9.92
C ASN A 272 -17.94 -8.98 -10.39
N GLU A 273 -17.46 -8.82 -11.62
CA GLU A 273 -17.11 -7.48 -12.15
C GLU A 273 -18.32 -6.53 -12.27
N MET A 274 -19.53 -7.06 -12.34
CA MET A 274 -20.77 -6.26 -12.34
C MET A 274 -21.19 -5.83 -10.92
N GLY A 275 -20.52 -6.32 -9.88
CA GLY A 275 -20.79 -6.01 -8.49
C GLY A 275 -21.90 -6.86 -7.85
N HIS A 276 -22.41 -7.86 -8.55
CA HIS A 276 -23.46 -8.77 -8.08
C HIS A 276 -22.87 -9.94 -7.28
N THR A 277 -23.57 -10.37 -6.24
CA THR A 277 -23.28 -11.57 -5.46
C THR A 277 -24.06 -12.77 -5.98
N PRO A 278 -23.71 -14.02 -5.58
CA PRO A 278 -24.51 -15.20 -5.92
C PRO A 278 -25.98 -15.07 -5.51
N LEU A 279 -26.28 -14.39 -4.39
CA LEU A 279 -27.65 -14.16 -3.93
C LEU A 279 -28.50 -13.37 -4.93
N ASP A 280 -27.89 -12.43 -5.66
CA ASP A 280 -28.59 -11.59 -6.65
C ASP A 280 -29.09 -12.41 -7.86
N TYR A 281 -28.52 -13.59 -8.10
CA TYR A 281 -28.93 -14.52 -9.16
C TYR A 281 -29.95 -15.56 -8.68
N ALA A 282 -30.20 -15.66 -7.37
CA ALA A 282 -31.08 -16.68 -6.80
C ALA A 282 -32.55 -16.36 -7.08
N ARG A 283 -33.32 -17.38 -7.48
CA ARG A 283 -34.77 -17.31 -7.53
C ARG A 283 -35.36 -17.42 -6.13
N GLU A 284 -36.57 -16.91 -5.92
CA GLU A 284 -37.29 -17.10 -4.67
C GLU A 284 -37.50 -18.60 -4.42
N GLY A 285 -36.99 -19.11 -3.29
CA GLY A 285 -37.05 -20.54 -3.00
C GLY A 285 -36.07 -21.00 -1.94
N GLU A 286 -35.77 -22.31 -1.94
CA GLU A 286 -34.90 -22.96 -0.97
C GLU A 286 -33.43 -22.53 -1.11
N VAL A 287 -32.96 -22.33 -2.35
CA VAL A 287 -31.59 -21.88 -2.63
C VAL A 287 -31.32 -20.50 -2.02
N MET A 288 -32.27 -19.56 -2.14
CA MET A 288 -32.14 -18.23 -1.53
C MET A 288 -32.07 -18.30 0.00
N LYS A 289 -32.88 -19.15 0.63
CA LYS A 289 -32.83 -19.37 2.10
C LYS A 289 -31.50 -19.99 2.53
N LEU A 290 -30.99 -20.96 1.77
CA LEU A 290 -29.68 -21.58 2.01
C LEU A 290 -28.56 -20.55 1.91
N LEU A 291 -28.56 -19.72 0.86
CA LEU A 291 -27.56 -18.67 0.67
C LEU A 291 -27.57 -17.68 1.83
N ARG A 292 -28.72 -17.12 2.21
CA ARG A 292 -28.81 -16.19 3.35
C ARG A 292 -28.28 -16.81 4.65
N THR A 293 -28.61 -18.06 4.91
CA THR A 293 -28.12 -18.79 6.09
C THR A 293 -26.59 -19.00 6.01
N SER A 294 -26.08 -19.33 4.83
CA SER A 294 -24.65 -19.53 4.59
C SER A 294 -23.86 -18.22 4.63
N GLU A 295 -24.41 -17.11 4.17
CA GLU A 295 -23.83 -15.77 4.25
C GLU A 295 -23.65 -15.37 5.70
N ALA A 296 -24.69 -15.54 6.54
CA ALA A 296 -24.60 -15.26 7.96
C ALA A 296 -23.50 -16.11 8.65
N LYS A 297 -23.48 -17.43 8.37
CA LYS A 297 -22.45 -18.34 8.89
C LYS A 297 -21.04 -17.97 8.40
N TYR A 298 -20.91 -17.59 7.12
CA TYR A 298 -19.63 -17.21 6.53
C TYR A 298 -19.12 -15.91 7.14
N GLN A 299 -19.97 -14.89 7.27
CA GLN A 299 -19.62 -13.64 7.96
C GLN A 299 -19.23 -13.88 9.42
N GLU A 300 -19.94 -14.75 10.13
CA GLU A 300 -19.56 -15.15 11.49
C GLU A 300 -18.20 -15.85 11.54
N LYS A 301 -17.93 -16.78 10.60
CA LYS A 301 -16.64 -17.46 10.49
C LYS A 301 -15.51 -16.50 10.16
N GLN A 302 -15.73 -15.52 9.27
CA GLN A 302 -14.75 -14.48 8.96
C GLN A 302 -14.49 -13.61 10.19
N ARG A 303 -15.54 -13.11 10.86
CA ARG A 303 -15.41 -12.34 12.11
C ARG A 303 -14.65 -13.11 13.19
N LYS A 304 -14.93 -14.42 13.36
CA LYS A 304 -14.21 -15.30 14.29
C LYS A 304 -12.73 -15.42 13.92
N ARG A 305 -12.41 -15.66 12.64
CA ARG A 305 -11.03 -15.75 12.15
C ARG A 305 -10.25 -14.46 12.35
N GLU A 306 -10.87 -13.33 12.03
CA GLU A 306 -10.28 -12.01 12.26
C GLU A 306 -10.07 -11.76 13.77
N ALA A 307 -11.04 -12.10 14.62
CA ALA A 307 -10.90 -11.99 16.06
C ALA A 307 -9.78 -12.87 16.62
N GLU A 308 -9.60 -14.08 16.09
CA GLU A 308 -8.49 -14.97 16.45
C GLU A 308 -7.14 -14.39 16.02
N GLU A 309 -7.05 -13.81 14.82
CA GLU A 309 -5.83 -13.12 14.36
C GLU A 309 -5.48 -11.94 15.27
N ARG A 310 -6.48 -11.13 15.66
CA ARG A 310 -6.30 -10.02 16.61
C ARG A 310 -5.82 -10.50 17.98
N ARG A 311 -6.30 -11.64 18.46
CA ARG A 311 -5.83 -12.26 19.72
C ARG A 311 -4.39 -12.75 19.61
N ARG A 312 -4.03 -13.32 18.46
CA ARG A 312 -2.68 -13.84 18.20
C ARG A 312 -1.65 -12.72 18.08
N PHE A 313 -2.02 -11.60 17.47
CA PHE A 313 -1.14 -10.46 17.26
C PHE A 313 -1.81 -9.17 17.74
N PRO A 314 -1.68 -8.83 19.04
CA PRO A 314 -2.24 -7.61 19.61
C PRO A 314 -1.79 -6.35 18.86
N LEU A 315 -2.72 -5.41 18.72
CA LEU A 315 -2.48 -4.10 18.08
C LEU A 315 -1.27 -3.39 18.69
N GLU A 316 -1.14 -3.41 20.01
CA GLU A 316 -0.07 -2.71 20.72
C GLU A 316 1.32 -3.22 20.33
N GLN A 317 1.46 -4.53 20.08
CA GLN A 317 2.73 -5.11 19.64
C GLN A 317 3.11 -4.62 18.23
N ARG A 318 2.13 -4.60 17.30
CA ARG A 318 2.33 -4.09 15.93
C ARG A 318 2.74 -2.61 15.92
N LEU A 319 2.16 -1.81 16.83
CA LEU A 319 2.52 -0.41 16.99
C LEU A 319 3.94 -0.24 17.58
N LYS A 320 4.30 -1.05 18.58
CA LYS A 320 5.64 -1.04 19.21
C LYS A 320 6.77 -1.43 18.24
N GLU A 321 6.50 -2.20 17.19
CA GLU A 321 7.51 -2.49 16.16
C GLU A 321 7.98 -1.22 15.40
N HIS A 322 7.10 -0.22 15.28
CA HIS A 322 7.36 0.98 14.48
C HIS A 322 7.64 2.22 15.33
N ILE A 323 7.06 2.27 16.53
CA ILE A 323 7.10 3.40 17.44
C ILE A 323 8.01 3.04 18.61
N ILE A 324 9.00 3.90 18.84
CA ILE A 324 9.94 3.77 19.96
C ILE A 324 9.32 4.48 21.17
N GLY A 325 9.24 3.78 22.29
CA GLY A 325 8.71 4.32 23.53
C GLY A 325 7.20 4.56 23.51
N GLN A 326 6.75 5.54 24.30
CA GLN A 326 5.36 6.00 24.37
C GLN A 326 4.34 4.88 24.69
N GLU A 327 4.73 3.93 25.53
CA GLU A 327 3.90 2.75 25.80
C GLU A 327 2.53 3.08 26.40
N SER A 328 2.47 4.12 27.23
CA SER A 328 1.22 4.65 27.79
C SER A 328 0.26 5.08 26.68
N ALA A 329 0.76 5.86 25.70
CA ALA A 329 -0.04 6.35 24.59
C ALA A 329 -0.54 5.21 23.70
N ILE A 330 0.34 4.26 23.38
CA ILE A 330 0.00 3.06 22.60
C ILE A 330 -1.08 2.24 23.33
N ALA A 331 -0.95 2.05 24.65
CA ALA A 331 -1.91 1.29 25.43
C ALA A 331 -3.30 1.95 25.47
N THR A 332 -3.37 3.27 25.64
CA THR A 332 -4.66 4.00 25.64
C THR A 332 -5.36 3.90 24.29
N VAL A 333 -4.63 4.15 23.19
CA VAL A 333 -5.17 4.05 21.82
C VAL A 333 -5.57 2.60 21.51
N GLY A 334 -4.73 1.63 21.86
CA GLY A 334 -4.99 0.21 21.67
C GLY A 334 -6.24 -0.26 22.42
N ALA A 335 -6.42 0.17 23.67
CA ALA A 335 -7.59 -0.16 24.47
C ALA A 335 -8.89 0.44 23.90
N ALA A 336 -8.85 1.70 23.43
CA ALA A 336 -10.01 2.35 22.83
C ALA A 336 -10.40 1.74 21.47
N ILE A 337 -9.43 1.43 20.61
CA ILE A 337 -9.69 0.73 19.34
C ILE A 337 -10.20 -0.67 19.59
N ARG A 338 -9.64 -1.40 20.56
CA ARG A 338 -10.11 -2.73 20.95
C ARG A 338 -11.55 -2.71 21.45
N ARG A 339 -11.95 -1.67 22.20
CA ARG A 339 -13.36 -1.45 22.58
C ARG A 339 -14.23 -1.27 21.34
N LYS A 340 -13.79 -0.42 20.40
CA LYS A 340 -14.50 -0.17 19.13
C LYS A 340 -14.69 -1.45 18.30
N GLU A 341 -13.61 -2.18 18.03
CA GLU A 341 -13.64 -3.39 17.21
C GLU A 341 -14.48 -4.54 17.80
N ASN A 342 -14.68 -4.55 19.12
CA ASN A 342 -15.48 -5.55 19.81
C ASN A 342 -16.92 -5.06 20.12
N GLY A 343 -17.32 -3.88 19.65
CA GLY A 343 -18.66 -3.32 19.87
C GLY A 343 -18.91 -2.81 21.30
N TRP A 344 -17.87 -2.58 22.11
CA TRP A 344 -17.98 -1.99 23.45
C TRP A 344 -17.78 -0.47 23.40
N TYR A 345 -18.46 0.18 22.46
CA TYR A 345 -18.40 1.63 22.25
C TYR A 345 -19.77 2.16 21.84
N ASP A 346 -19.93 3.48 21.86
CA ASP A 346 -21.13 4.13 21.37
C ASP A 346 -21.13 4.17 19.83
N GLU A 347 -22.05 3.45 19.19
CA GLU A 347 -22.16 3.38 17.73
C GLU A 347 -22.68 4.68 17.10
N GLU A 348 -23.31 5.58 17.88
CA GLU A 348 -23.85 6.84 17.38
C GLU A 348 -22.79 7.94 17.24
N HIS A 349 -21.69 7.84 18.00
CA HIS A 349 -20.65 8.85 18.06
C HIS A 349 -19.29 8.31 17.60
N PRO A 350 -18.52 9.08 16.83
CA PRO A 350 -17.22 8.63 16.37
C PRO A 350 -16.19 8.60 17.50
N LEU A 351 -15.12 7.82 17.32
CA LEU A 351 -14.06 7.74 18.32
C LEU A 351 -13.08 8.91 18.14
N VAL A 352 -12.98 9.76 19.15
CA VAL A 352 -12.20 11.01 19.16
C VAL A 352 -11.08 10.95 20.20
N PHE A 353 -9.85 11.18 19.74
CA PHE A 353 -8.66 11.30 20.58
C PHE A 353 -8.07 12.70 20.54
N LEU A 354 -7.53 13.15 21.68
CA LEU A 354 -6.67 14.34 21.75
C LEU A 354 -5.26 13.94 22.20
N PHE A 355 -4.29 14.11 21.31
CA PHE A 355 -2.88 13.81 21.55
C PHE A 355 -2.14 15.07 22.01
N LEU A 356 -1.64 15.04 23.24
CA LEU A 356 -0.91 16.13 23.89
C LEU A 356 0.56 15.77 24.08
N GLY A 357 1.44 16.74 23.87
CA GLY A 357 2.89 16.59 24.10
C GLY A 357 3.71 17.50 23.19
N SER A 358 5.04 17.51 23.36
CA SER A 358 5.94 18.37 22.59
C SER A 358 5.95 18.04 21.08
N SER A 359 6.47 18.96 20.28
CA SER A 359 6.61 18.73 18.84
C SER A 359 7.61 17.59 18.58
N GLY A 360 7.37 16.79 17.55
CA GLY A 360 8.31 15.73 17.17
C GLY A 360 8.37 14.51 18.10
N ILE A 361 7.51 14.41 19.11
CA ILE A 361 7.50 13.26 20.05
C ILE A 361 6.87 11.97 19.49
N GLY A 362 6.17 12.05 18.35
CA GLY A 362 5.58 10.87 17.69
C GLY A 362 4.05 10.83 17.61
N LYS A 363 3.35 11.91 17.99
CA LYS A 363 1.87 12.05 17.87
C LYS A 363 1.34 11.66 16.49
N THR A 364 1.86 12.31 15.46
CA THR A 364 1.51 12.06 14.05
C THR A 364 1.89 10.66 13.58
N GLU A 365 2.97 10.09 14.12
CA GLU A 365 3.42 8.75 13.74
C GLU A 365 2.51 7.68 14.31
N LEU A 366 2.06 7.82 15.57
CA LEU A 366 1.06 6.92 16.14
C LEU A 366 -0.22 6.91 15.31
N ALA A 367 -0.73 8.07 14.91
CA ALA A 367 -1.91 8.18 14.05
C ALA A 367 -1.74 7.45 12.70
N LYS A 368 -0.58 7.63 12.05
CA LYS A 368 -0.26 6.96 10.78
C LYS A 368 -0.20 5.44 10.93
N GLN A 369 0.41 4.94 12.00
CA GLN A 369 0.53 3.50 12.23
C GLN A 369 -0.82 2.88 12.60
N THR A 370 -1.66 3.59 13.36
CA THR A 370 -3.06 3.21 13.60
C THR A 370 -3.83 3.08 12.28
N ALA A 371 -3.70 4.04 11.37
CA ALA A 371 -4.37 3.98 10.08
C ALA A 371 -3.91 2.81 9.20
N LYS A 372 -2.60 2.51 9.20
CA LYS A 372 -2.04 1.34 8.49
C LYS A 372 -2.52 0.01 9.07
N TYR A 373 -2.77 -0.05 10.37
CA TYR A 373 -3.34 -1.25 10.98
C TYR A 373 -4.79 -1.46 10.56
N MET A 374 -5.60 -0.40 10.58
CA MET A 374 -7.02 -0.49 10.24
C MET A 374 -7.27 -0.72 8.75
N HIS A 375 -6.41 -0.15 7.88
CA HIS A 375 -6.62 -0.13 6.44
C HIS A 375 -5.44 -0.73 5.69
N LYS A 376 -5.73 -1.71 4.82
CA LYS A 376 -4.73 -2.27 3.89
C LYS A 376 -4.16 -1.19 2.94
N ASP A 377 -5.01 -0.25 2.49
CA ASP A 377 -4.59 0.90 1.69
C ASP A 377 -4.43 2.15 2.57
N ALA A 378 -3.21 2.31 3.11
CA ALA A 378 -2.88 3.42 4.00
C ALA A 378 -3.04 4.81 3.36
N LYS A 379 -3.02 4.93 2.02
CA LYS A 379 -3.16 6.24 1.35
C LYS A 379 -4.60 6.75 1.39
N LYS A 380 -5.57 5.84 1.37
CA LYS A 380 -7.00 6.18 1.42
C LYS A 380 -7.53 6.19 2.85
N GLY A 381 -7.03 5.28 3.69
CA GLY A 381 -7.43 5.14 5.09
C GLY A 381 -6.84 6.16 6.06
N PHE A 382 -5.86 6.97 5.63
CA PHE A 382 -5.27 8.04 6.45
C PHE A 382 -5.51 9.41 5.83
N ILE A 383 -6.30 10.24 6.51
CA ILE A 383 -6.59 11.61 6.11
C ILE A 383 -5.85 12.54 7.07
N ARG A 384 -4.94 13.37 6.56
CA ARG A 384 -4.29 14.43 7.35
C ARG A 384 -4.78 15.79 6.90
N LEU A 385 -5.12 16.64 7.87
CA LEU A 385 -5.44 18.04 7.70
C LEU A 385 -4.59 18.85 8.68
N ASP A 386 -3.86 19.83 8.17
CA ASP A 386 -3.08 20.76 8.99
C ASP A 386 -3.98 21.90 9.42
N MET A 387 -4.21 22.05 10.72
CA MET A 387 -5.09 23.09 11.26
C MET A 387 -4.48 24.49 11.20
N SER A 388 -3.18 24.58 10.93
CA SER A 388 -2.53 25.86 10.62
C SER A 388 -3.02 26.49 9.33
N GLU A 389 -3.56 25.69 8.39
CA GLU A 389 -4.17 26.17 7.12
C GLU A 389 -5.61 26.69 7.30
N PHE A 390 -6.15 26.65 8.53
CA PHE A 390 -7.49 27.08 8.85
C PHE A 390 -7.50 28.09 10.01
N GLN A 391 -6.49 28.96 10.04
CA GLN A 391 -6.38 30.04 11.03
C GLN A 391 -7.38 31.16 10.75
N GLU A 392 -7.68 31.41 9.48
CA GLU A 392 -8.54 32.50 9.05
C GLU A 392 -9.96 32.06 8.74
N ARG A 393 -10.93 32.95 8.99
CA ARG A 393 -12.37 32.65 8.79
C ARG A 393 -12.74 32.23 7.37
N HIS A 394 -12.08 32.80 6.36
CA HIS A 394 -12.35 32.50 4.96
C HIS A 394 -11.77 31.14 4.52
N GLU A 395 -10.79 30.60 5.26
CA GLU A 395 -10.20 29.28 5.01
C GLU A 395 -11.10 28.15 5.53
N VAL A 396 -11.93 28.43 6.54
CA VAL A 396 -12.93 27.49 7.09
C VAL A 396 -13.86 26.95 5.99
N ALA A 397 -14.18 27.77 4.99
CA ALA A 397 -14.98 27.34 3.85
C ALA A 397 -14.34 26.19 3.05
N LYS A 398 -12.99 26.07 3.03
CA LYS A 398 -12.31 24.94 2.38
C LYS A 398 -12.53 23.62 3.12
N PHE A 399 -12.83 23.67 4.42
CA PHE A 399 -13.01 22.49 5.27
C PHE A 399 -14.28 21.70 4.89
N ILE A 400 -15.42 22.39 4.82
CA ILE A 400 -16.73 21.82 4.47
C ILE A 400 -17.18 22.07 3.03
N GLY A 401 -16.59 23.05 2.34
CA GLY A 401 -17.01 23.52 1.02
C GLY A 401 -17.62 24.93 1.08
N SER A 402 -17.38 25.75 0.06
CA SER A 402 -18.01 27.06 -0.07
C SER A 402 -19.53 26.90 -0.19
N PRO A 403 -20.35 27.79 0.40
CA PRO A 403 -21.80 27.75 0.26
C PRO A 403 -22.25 28.04 -1.19
N PRO A 404 -23.51 27.72 -1.56
CA PRO A 404 -24.03 27.97 -2.90
C PRO A 404 -23.90 29.45 -3.29
N GLY A 405 -23.39 29.71 -4.49
CA GLY A 405 -23.16 31.06 -5.01
C GLY A 405 -21.74 31.62 -4.83
N TYR A 406 -20.84 30.89 -4.16
CA TYR A 406 -19.42 31.24 -4.02
C TYR A 406 -18.50 30.38 -4.89
N ILE A 407 -17.34 30.92 -5.26
CA ILE A 407 -16.31 30.19 -6.03
C ILE A 407 -15.86 28.96 -5.22
N GLY A 408 -15.77 27.81 -5.88
CA GLY A 408 -15.39 26.54 -5.24
C GLY A 408 -16.56 25.71 -4.69
N HIS A 409 -17.81 26.19 -4.78
CA HIS A 409 -19.00 25.43 -4.38
C HIS A 409 -19.08 24.06 -5.08
N GLU A 410 -18.61 23.96 -6.34
CA GLU A 410 -18.63 22.71 -7.10
C GLU A 410 -17.66 21.63 -6.59
N GLU A 411 -16.60 22.00 -5.87
CA GLU A 411 -15.52 21.06 -5.50
C GLU A 411 -15.80 20.24 -4.23
N GLY A 412 -16.76 20.68 -3.41
CA GLY A 412 -17.05 20.14 -2.07
C GLY A 412 -15.94 20.41 -1.05
N GLY A 413 -16.18 20.06 0.21
CA GLY A 413 -15.19 20.19 1.28
C GLY A 413 -14.00 19.23 1.16
N GLN A 414 -12.84 19.66 1.65
CA GLN A 414 -11.65 18.80 1.66
C GLN A 414 -11.83 17.56 2.53
N LEU A 415 -12.49 17.70 3.69
CA LEU A 415 -12.74 16.59 4.61
C LEU A 415 -13.86 15.70 4.09
N THR A 416 -14.99 16.30 3.69
CA THR A 416 -16.18 15.60 3.20
C THR A 416 -15.86 14.72 2.00
N LYS A 417 -15.11 15.24 1.02
CA LYS A 417 -14.73 14.47 -0.18
C LYS A 417 -13.89 13.25 0.14
N LYS A 418 -12.95 13.36 1.09
CA LYS A 418 -12.08 12.24 1.50
C LYS A 418 -12.85 11.21 2.34
N LEU A 419 -13.68 11.64 3.27
CA LEU A 419 -14.53 10.74 4.07
C LEU A 419 -15.59 10.04 3.22
N LYS A 420 -16.10 10.67 2.16
CA LYS A 420 -16.98 10.01 1.20
C LYS A 420 -16.30 8.83 0.47
N GLN A 421 -14.98 8.91 0.26
CA GLN A 421 -14.23 7.81 -0.36
C GLN A 421 -13.94 6.69 0.63
N CYS A 422 -13.67 7.03 1.90
CA CYS A 422 -13.39 6.08 2.98
C CYS A 422 -14.07 6.55 4.29
N PRO A 423 -15.31 6.10 4.56
CA PRO A 423 -16.07 6.52 5.74
C PRO A 423 -15.46 6.09 7.08
N ASN A 424 -14.70 5.00 7.09
CA ASN A 424 -14.02 4.44 8.26
C ASN A 424 -12.54 4.85 8.36
N ALA A 425 -12.15 5.95 7.72
CA ALA A 425 -10.76 6.44 7.74
C ALA A 425 -10.33 6.95 9.12
N VAL A 426 -9.01 6.95 9.34
CA VAL A 426 -8.38 7.66 10.46
C VAL A 426 -8.06 9.08 10.01
N VAL A 427 -8.72 10.06 10.63
CA VAL A 427 -8.58 11.48 10.34
C VAL A 427 -7.70 12.13 11.40
N LEU A 428 -6.59 12.71 10.96
CA LEU A 428 -5.65 13.46 11.78
C LEU A 428 -5.86 14.97 11.56
N PHE A 429 -6.29 15.66 12.61
CA PHE A 429 -6.26 17.12 12.72
C PHE A 429 -4.97 17.53 13.43
N ASP A 430 -3.98 17.97 12.65
CA ASP A 430 -2.66 18.32 13.19
C ASP A 430 -2.65 19.76 13.70
N GLU A 431 -2.07 20.01 14.87
CA GLU A 431 -1.94 21.34 15.49
C GLU A 431 -3.28 22.08 15.70
N VAL A 432 -4.27 21.38 16.25
CA VAL A 432 -5.64 21.89 16.45
C VAL A 432 -5.71 23.16 17.31
N ASP A 433 -4.67 23.42 18.11
CA ASP A 433 -4.54 24.66 18.87
C ASP A 433 -4.44 25.93 17.99
N LYS A 434 -4.04 25.79 16.73
CA LYS A 434 -3.95 26.92 15.80
C LYS A 434 -5.23 27.15 15.00
N ALA A 435 -6.23 26.29 15.12
CA ALA A 435 -7.45 26.39 14.32
C ALA A 435 -8.31 27.62 14.71
N HIS A 436 -9.00 28.20 13.73
CA HIS A 436 -10.04 29.20 13.99
C HIS A 436 -11.20 28.61 14.82
N PRO A 437 -11.83 29.35 15.74
CA PRO A 437 -12.95 28.86 16.56
C PRO A 437 -14.15 28.33 15.75
N ASP A 438 -14.39 28.84 14.54
CA ASP A 438 -15.46 28.36 13.66
C ASP A 438 -15.22 26.92 13.18
N VAL A 439 -13.96 26.50 13.00
CA VAL A 439 -13.62 25.11 12.67
C VAL A 439 -14.00 24.20 13.83
N LEU A 440 -13.69 24.62 15.06
CA LEU A 440 -14.04 23.88 16.27
C LEU A 440 -15.57 23.72 16.41
N THR A 441 -16.36 24.70 15.95
CA THR A 441 -17.84 24.60 15.93
C THR A 441 -18.30 23.47 15.01
N ILE A 442 -17.71 23.37 13.83
CA ILE A 442 -18.03 22.31 12.87
C ILE A 442 -17.61 20.94 13.42
N MET A 443 -16.45 20.88 14.09
CA MET A 443 -15.96 19.65 14.72
C MET A 443 -16.86 19.20 15.89
N LEU A 444 -17.41 20.13 16.67
CA LEU A 444 -18.42 19.80 17.71
C LEU A 444 -19.60 19.07 17.09
N GLN A 445 -20.21 19.63 16.04
CA GLN A 445 -21.32 18.98 15.35
C GLN A 445 -20.94 17.58 14.84
N LEU A 446 -19.75 17.44 14.26
CA LEU A 446 -19.24 16.17 13.77
C LEU A 446 -19.09 15.12 14.88
N PHE A 447 -18.58 15.51 16.04
CA PHE A 447 -18.38 14.61 17.17
C PHE A 447 -19.69 14.27 17.90
N ASP A 448 -20.72 15.11 17.75
CA ASP A 448 -22.03 14.95 18.38
C ASP A 448 -22.99 14.11 17.53
N GLU A 449 -23.08 14.41 16.24
CA GLU A 449 -24.04 13.77 15.35
C GLU A 449 -23.43 12.60 14.57
N GLY A 450 -22.10 12.46 14.61
CA GLY A 450 -21.36 11.52 13.76
C GLY A 450 -21.53 11.80 12.27
N ARG A 451 -21.96 13.02 11.91
CA ARG A 451 -22.31 13.41 10.54
C ARG A 451 -21.72 14.76 10.19
N LEU A 452 -21.39 14.92 8.90
CA LEU A 452 -20.89 16.18 8.36
C LEU A 452 -21.69 16.56 7.11
N THR A 453 -22.15 17.81 7.05
CA THR A 453 -22.84 18.34 5.88
C THR A 453 -21.90 19.23 5.08
N ASP A 454 -21.74 18.92 3.79
CA ASP A 454 -20.95 19.71 2.85
C ASP A 454 -21.67 21.03 2.49
N GLY A 455 -20.95 22.02 1.95
CA GLY A 455 -21.52 23.26 1.41
C GLY A 455 -22.61 23.04 0.34
N LYS A 456 -22.63 21.89 -0.33
CA LYS A 456 -23.72 21.46 -1.26
C LYS A 456 -24.99 20.94 -0.56
N GLY A 457 -25.02 20.87 0.77
CA GLY A 457 -26.12 20.27 1.54
C GLY A 457 -26.10 18.74 1.55
N LYS A 458 -25.00 18.10 1.12
CA LYS A 458 -24.86 16.64 1.16
C LYS A 458 -24.29 16.21 2.51
N THR A 459 -25.05 15.40 3.25
CA THR A 459 -24.63 14.81 4.52
C THR A 459 -23.84 13.52 4.31
N ILE A 460 -22.80 13.33 5.11
CA ILE A 460 -21.92 12.15 5.11
C ILE A 460 -21.92 11.56 6.52
N ASP A 461 -22.12 10.25 6.61
CA ASP A 461 -22.01 9.50 7.86
C ASP A 461 -20.54 9.17 8.15
N CYS A 462 -20.10 9.52 9.35
CA CYS A 462 -18.72 9.46 9.81
C CYS A 462 -18.57 8.71 11.15
N LYS A 463 -19.61 7.99 11.61
CA LYS A 463 -19.61 7.23 12.88
C LYS A 463 -18.45 6.22 12.98
N ASP A 464 -18.12 5.57 11.86
CA ASP A 464 -17.04 4.58 11.80
C ASP A 464 -15.63 5.19 11.74
N ALA A 465 -15.51 6.48 11.48
CA ALA A 465 -14.21 7.15 11.44
C ALA A 465 -13.56 7.22 12.83
N ILE A 466 -12.24 7.35 12.85
CA ILE A 466 -11.47 7.68 14.06
C ILE A 466 -10.85 9.05 13.87
N PHE A 467 -11.17 9.97 14.77
CA PHE A 467 -10.61 11.31 14.76
C PHE A 467 -9.49 11.41 15.78
N ILE A 468 -8.33 11.87 15.33
CA ILE A 468 -7.16 12.11 16.17
C ILE A 468 -6.80 13.57 16.00
N MET A 469 -6.82 14.31 17.10
CA MET A 469 -6.36 15.70 17.16
C MET A 469 -4.99 15.74 17.80
N THR A 470 -4.04 16.51 17.27
CA THR A 470 -2.76 16.78 17.95
C THR A 470 -2.74 18.21 18.44
N SER A 471 -2.21 18.42 19.64
CA SER A 471 -1.95 19.75 20.16
C SER A 471 -0.63 19.81 20.91
N ASN A 472 0.03 20.97 20.84
CA ASN A 472 1.23 21.28 21.63
C ASN A 472 0.88 22.05 22.93
N VAL A 473 -0.41 22.28 23.20
CA VAL A 473 -0.88 22.93 24.43
C VAL A 473 -0.49 22.08 25.64
N ALA A 474 -0.09 22.76 26.72
CA ALA A 474 0.39 22.18 27.97
C ALA A 474 1.65 21.29 27.84
N SER A 475 2.39 21.40 26.73
CA SER A 475 3.53 20.52 26.46
C SER A 475 4.69 20.74 27.44
N ASP A 476 4.92 21.97 27.89
CA ASP A 476 5.99 22.29 28.82
C ASP A 476 5.69 21.73 30.23
N GLU A 477 4.45 21.87 30.70
CA GLU A 477 4.01 21.32 31.99
C GLU A 477 4.06 19.79 31.98
N ILE A 478 3.60 19.16 30.89
CA ILE A 478 3.70 17.70 30.72
C ILE A 478 5.17 17.26 30.75
N ALA A 479 6.04 17.99 30.05
CA ALA A 479 7.45 17.66 29.99
C ALA A 479 8.16 17.79 31.35
N GLN A 480 7.93 18.90 32.06
CA GLN A 480 8.51 19.13 33.39
C GLN A 480 8.05 18.08 34.39
N HIS A 481 6.75 17.80 34.46
CA HIS A 481 6.21 16.79 35.36
C HIS A 481 6.73 15.38 35.02
N ALA A 482 6.88 15.06 33.72
CA ALA A 482 7.45 13.78 33.31
C ALA A 482 8.93 13.63 33.71
N LEU A 483 9.72 14.72 33.63
CA LEU A 483 11.11 14.73 34.08
C LEU A 483 11.20 14.54 35.60
N GLN A 484 10.32 15.21 36.35
CA GLN A 484 10.23 15.05 37.80
C GLN A 484 9.92 13.60 38.19
N LEU A 485 8.89 12.98 37.58
CA LEU A 485 8.53 11.58 37.85
C LEU A 485 9.67 10.60 37.55
N ARG A 486 10.49 10.89 36.53
CA ARG A 486 11.68 10.09 36.22
C ARG A 486 12.75 10.22 37.29
N GLN A 487 12.99 11.44 37.75
CA GLN A 487 13.98 11.69 38.79
C GLN A 487 13.57 11.01 40.10
N GLU A 488 12.31 11.13 40.50
CA GLU A 488 11.75 10.46 41.68
C GLU A 488 11.87 8.92 41.55
N ALA A 489 11.57 8.35 40.37
CA ALA A 489 11.74 6.91 40.13
C ALA A 489 13.21 6.46 40.25
N LEU A 490 14.15 7.26 39.72
CA LEU A 490 15.59 6.98 39.84
C LEU A 490 16.06 7.03 41.30
N GLU A 491 15.66 8.06 42.07
CA GLU A 491 15.99 8.19 43.49
C GLU A 491 15.44 7.01 44.30
N MET A 492 14.19 6.62 44.04
CA MET A 492 13.58 5.44 44.66
C MET A 492 14.31 4.14 44.31
N SER A 493 14.77 3.99 43.06
CA SER A 493 15.56 2.84 42.64
C SER A 493 16.92 2.80 43.34
N HIS A 494 17.59 3.95 43.47
CA HIS A 494 18.89 4.07 44.13
C HIS A 494 18.80 3.75 45.63
N ASN A 495 17.76 4.26 46.29
CA ASN A 495 17.49 3.97 47.71
C ASN A 495 17.20 2.47 47.93
N ARG A 496 16.46 1.81 47.05
CA ARG A 496 16.20 0.35 47.15
C ARG A 496 17.45 -0.50 46.92
N ILE A 497 18.33 -0.08 46.01
CA ILE A 497 19.62 -0.74 45.78
C ILE A 497 20.51 -0.59 47.02
N ALA A 498 20.54 0.59 47.65
CA ALA A 498 21.28 0.81 48.89
C ALA A 498 20.75 -0.04 50.06
N GLU A 499 19.46 -0.36 50.07
CA GLU A 499 18.80 -1.18 51.10
C GLU A 499 18.84 -2.69 50.85
N ASN A 500 19.55 -3.18 49.82
CA ASN A 500 19.69 -4.62 49.49
C ASN A 500 18.34 -5.39 49.38
N LEU A 501 17.26 -4.73 48.97
CA LEU A 501 16.01 -5.41 48.64
C LEU A 501 16.11 -6.00 47.23
N GLY A 502 16.50 -7.28 47.18
CA GLY A 502 16.55 -8.08 45.96
C GLY A 502 15.18 -8.23 45.29
N ASP A 503 15.23 -8.25 43.96
CA ASP A 503 14.23 -8.80 43.05
C ASP A 503 12.86 -8.13 42.96
N VAL A 504 12.79 -6.97 42.29
CA VAL A 504 11.72 -6.72 41.30
C VAL A 504 12.30 -5.88 40.16
N GLN A 505 12.42 -6.44 38.95
CA GLN A 505 12.50 -5.63 37.73
C GLN A 505 11.17 -4.90 37.58
N ILE A 506 11.05 -3.73 38.21
CA ILE A 506 9.91 -2.85 37.97
C ILE A 506 10.18 -2.19 36.63
N ASN A 507 9.37 -2.54 35.63
CA ASN A 507 9.18 -1.65 34.50
C ASN A 507 8.60 -0.37 35.07
N ASP A 508 9.43 0.69 35.16
CA ASP A 508 9.02 2.03 35.56
C ASP A 508 8.06 2.58 34.51
N LYS A 509 6.83 2.10 34.56
CA LYS A 509 5.75 2.59 33.72
C LYS A 509 5.29 3.91 34.30
N ILE A 510 5.97 4.97 33.87
CA ILE A 510 5.65 6.33 34.29
C ILE A 510 4.30 6.71 33.69
N THR A 511 3.31 6.84 34.56
CA THR A 511 1.97 7.29 34.19
C THR A 511 1.67 8.62 34.84
N ILE A 512 1.06 9.53 34.07
CA ILE A 512 0.60 10.80 34.61
C ILE A 512 -0.54 10.56 35.60
N SER A 513 -0.40 11.13 36.80
CA SER A 513 -1.37 11.03 37.88
C SER A 513 -2.70 11.70 37.51
N LYS A 514 -3.82 11.20 38.06
CA LYS A 514 -5.14 11.78 37.84
C LYS A 514 -5.20 13.24 38.32
N ASN A 515 -4.56 13.53 39.46
CA ASN A 515 -4.47 14.87 40.04
C ASN A 515 -3.87 15.89 39.06
N PHE A 516 -2.75 15.55 38.42
CA PHE A 516 -2.10 16.43 37.44
C PHE A 516 -3.00 16.69 36.21
N LYS A 517 -3.70 15.65 35.72
CA LYS A 517 -4.62 15.79 34.58
C LYS A 517 -5.77 16.75 34.89
N GLU A 518 -6.37 16.64 36.08
CA GLU A 518 -7.55 17.42 36.46
C GLU A 518 -7.21 18.85 36.89
N ASN A 519 -6.12 19.04 37.63
CA ASN A 519 -5.81 20.33 38.24
C ASN A 519 -4.83 21.19 37.45
N VAL A 520 -4.02 20.60 36.55
CA VAL A 520 -3.06 21.34 35.72
C VAL A 520 -3.50 21.37 34.27
N ILE A 521 -3.69 20.19 33.66
CA ILE A 521 -3.94 20.10 32.22
C ILE A 521 -5.33 20.60 31.84
N ARG A 522 -6.38 20.14 32.54
CA ARG A 522 -7.76 20.48 32.18
C ARG A 522 -8.04 22.00 32.21
N PRO A 523 -7.56 22.79 33.20
CA PRO A 523 -7.69 24.24 33.17
C PRO A 523 -6.99 24.89 31.97
N ILE A 524 -5.78 24.44 31.61
CA ILE A 524 -5.05 24.97 30.45
C ILE A 524 -5.82 24.71 29.15
N LEU A 525 -6.32 23.49 28.97
CA LEU A 525 -7.12 23.14 27.79
C LEU A 525 -8.42 23.97 27.73
N LYS A 526 -9.10 24.14 28.87
CA LYS A 526 -10.34 24.92 28.96
C LYS A 526 -10.10 26.40 28.61
N ALA A 527 -9.02 26.98 29.10
CA ALA A 527 -8.62 28.35 28.78
C ALA A 527 -8.30 28.51 27.29
N HIS A 528 -7.62 27.52 26.69
CA HIS A 528 -7.22 27.55 25.30
C HIS A 528 -8.42 27.41 24.33
N PHE A 529 -9.22 26.35 24.46
CA PHE A 529 -10.33 26.08 23.54
C PHE A 529 -11.56 26.95 23.80
N ARG A 530 -11.65 27.60 24.97
CA ARG A 530 -12.74 28.50 25.40
C ARG A 530 -14.15 27.89 25.38
N ARG A 531 -14.27 26.59 25.11
CA ARG A 531 -15.51 25.84 24.96
C ARG A 531 -15.38 24.52 25.71
N ASP A 532 -15.99 24.45 26.89
CA ASP A 532 -15.92 23.26 27.75
C ASP A 532 -16.62 22.06 27.11
N GLU A 533 -17.66 22.32 26.29
CA GLU A 533 -18.39 21.32 25.50
C GLU A 533 -17.45 20.51 24.60
N PHE A 534 -16.44 21.15 24.01
CA PHE A 534 -15.49 20.49 23.13
C PHE A 534 -14.68 19.41 23.84
N LEU A 535 -14.25 19.69 25.08
CA LEU A 535 -13.53 18.71 25.89
C LEU A 535 -14.43 17.54 26.32
N GLY A 536 -15.73 17.79 26.50
CA GLY A 536 -16.71 16.76 26.84
C GLY A 536 -16.96 15.73 25.72
N ARG A 537 -16.64 16.06 24.47
CA ARG A 537 -16.83 15.18 23.31
C ARG A 537 -15.60 14.33 22.96
N ILE A 538 -14.48 14.54 23.65
CA ILE A 538 -13.26 13.76 23.45
C ILE A 538 -13.36 12.49 24.29
N ASN A 539 -13.24 11.32 23.65
CA ASN A 539 -13.32 10.04 24.39
C ASN A 539 -12.09 9.81 25.26
N GLU A 540 -10.89 10.07 24.73
CA GLU A 540 -9.63 9.82 25.43
C GLU A 540 -8.59 10.91 25.13
N ILE A 541 -7.99 11.47 26.18
CA ILE A 541 -6.82 12.36 26.08
C ILE A 541 -5.56 11.51 26.27
N VAL A 542 -4.71 11.50 25.25
CA VAL A 542 -3.49 10.70 25.17
C VAL A 542 -2.29 11.60 25.37
N TYR A 543 -1.46 11.25 26.36
CA TYR A 543 -0.30 12.04 26.76
C TYR A 543 0.98 11.41 26.25
N PHE A 544 1.78 12.21 25.54
CA PHE A 544 3.09 11.83 25.05
C PHE A 544 4.15 12.46 25.94
N LEU A 545 5.01 11.63 26.50
CA LEU A 545 6.05 12.05 27.44
C LEU A 545 7.36 12.29 26.67
N PRO A 546 8.24 13.18 27.14
CA PRO A 546 9.61 13.28 26.61
C PRO A 546 10.30 11.92 26.56
N PHE A 547 11.20 11.68 25.60
CA PHE A 547 11.91 10.39 25.53
C PHE A 547 12.88 10.20 26.70
N CYS A 548 13.04 8.97 27.19
CA CYS A 548 14.09 8.64 28.15
C CYS A 548 15.42 8.35 27.42
N HIS A 549 16.52 8.28 28.16
CA HIS A 549 17.84 8.08 27.58
C HIS A 549 17.94 6.80 26.72
N SER A 550 17.37 5.68 27.17
CA SER A 550 17.36 4.43 26.39
C SER A 550 16.51 4.52 25.12
N GLU A 551 15.37 5.21 25.16
CA GLU A 551 14.53 5.51 23.99
C GLU A 551 15.28 6.42 23.00
N LEU A 552 16.04 7.41 23.49
CA LEU A 552 16.85 8.30 22.67
C LEU A 552 17.97 7.54 21.95
N ILE A 553 18.67 6.63 22.63
CA ILE A 553 19.68 5.76 22.00
C ILE A 553 19.04 4.91 20.88
N GLN A 554 17.86 4.34 21.12
CA GLN A 554 17.14 3.58 20.09
C GLN A 554 16.78 4.45 18.89
N LEU A 555 16.36 5.70 19.13
CA LEU A 555 16.02 6.66 18.10
C LEU A 555 17.24 7.07 17.26
N VAL A 556 18.37 7.37 17.90
CA VAL A 556 19.65 7.65 17.23
C VAL A 556 20.07 6.48 16.36
N ASN A 557 20.04 5.26 16.91
CA ASN A 557 20.38 4.05 16.15
C ASN A 557 19.44 3.83 14.95
N LYS A 558 18.14 4.13 15.10
CA LYS A 558 17.19 4.05 13.99
C LYS A 558 17.53 5.05 12.88
N GLU A 559 17.89 6.28 13.23
CA GLU A 559 18.28 7.31 12.27
C GLU A 559 19.62 6.99 11.59
N LEU A 560 20.63 6.55 12.35
CA LEU A 560 21.91 6.09 11.80
C LEU A 560 21.72 4.92 10.82
N ASN A 561 20.86 3.95 11.17
CA ASN A 561 20.50 2.85 10.27
C ASN A 561 19.79 3.31 9.00
N PHE A 562 18.95 4.34 9.08
CA PHE A 562 18.30 4.94 7.91
C PHE A 562 19.34 5.51 6.94
N TRP A 563 20.30 6.28 7.46
CA TRP A 563 21.40 6.83 6.66
C TRP A 563 22.38 5.75 6.16
N ALA A 564 22.67 4.73 6.96
CA ALA A 564 23.47 3.58 6.57
C ALA A 564 22.91 2.85 5.35
N LYS A 565 21.59 2.58 5.35
CA LYS A 565 20.91 1.98 4.19
C LYS A 565 20.99 2.86 2.96
N ARG A 566 20.81 4.18 3.11
CA ARG A 566 20.86 5.14 2.02
C ARG A 566 22.27 5.28 1.42
N ALA A 567 23.30 5.31 2.27
CA ALA A 567 24.69 5.34 1.87
C ALA A 567 25.07 4.07 1.08
N LYS A 568 24.64 2.90 1.55
CA LYS A 568 24.87 1.62 0.87
C LYS A 568 24.19 1.56 -0.51
N GLN A 569 22.94 2.04 -0.61
CA GLN A 569 22.20 2.02 -1.86
C GLN A 569 22.74 2.98 -2.92
N ARG A 570 23.18 4.18 -2.53
CA ARG A 570 23.61 5.22 -3.47
C ARG A 570 25.10 5.20 -3.78
N HIS A 571 25.94 4.90 -2.79
CA HIS A 571 27.40 5.04 -2.89
C HIS A 571 28.14 3.72 -2.60
N ASN A 572 27.42 2.62 -2.34
CA ASN A 572 27.99 1.32 -1.95
C ASN A 572 28.93 1.41 -0.72
N ILE A 573 28.64 2.31 0.21
CA ILE A 573 29.40 2.51 1.45
C ILE A 573 28.71 1.76 2.59
N THR A 574 29.48 1.00 3.36
CA THR A 574 28.98 0.33 4.58
C THR A 574 29.35 1.16 5.81
N LEU A 575 28.35 1.60 6.57
CA LEU A 575 28.54 2.40 7.78
C LEU A 575 28.44 1.54 9.04
N LEU A 576 29.42 1.70 9.94
CA LEU A 576 29.50 1.11 11.28
C LEU A 576 29.73 2.23 12.31
N TRP A 577 29.27 2.07 13.54
CA TRP A 577 29.48 3.06 14.60
C TRP A 577 29.65 2.39 15.97
N ASP A 578 30.41 3.06 16.84
CA ASP A 578 30.62 2.63 18.21
C ASP A 578 29.44 3.01 19.12
N ARG A 579 29.31 2.34 20.28
CA ARG A 579 28.23 2.64 21.25
C ARG A 579 28.29 4.08 21.76
N GLU A 580 29.49 4.57 22.04
CA GLU A 580 29.76 5.93 22.54
C GLU A 580 29.28 7.02 21.55
N VAL A 581 29.23 6.72 20.25
CA VAL A 581 28.71 7.65 19.23
C VAL A 581 27.23 7.90 19.45
N ALA A 582 26.47 6.87 19.84
CA ALA A 582 25.06 7.04 20.14
C ALA A 582 24.88 7.99 21.34
N ASP A 583 25.66 7.81 22.41
CA ASP A 583 25.59 8.64 23.61
C ASP A 583 25.90 10.12 23.31
N VAL A 584 26.95 10.39 22.52
CA VAL A 584 27.31 11.76 22.08
C VAL A 584 26.19 12.41 21.24
N LEU A 585 25.49 11.64 20.42
CA LEU A 585 24.40 12.15 19.60
C LEU A 585 23.11 12.38 20.42
N VAL A 586 22.93 11.66 21.52
CA VAL A 586 21.81 11.86 22.44
C VAL A 586 21.90 13.21 23.15
N ASP A 587 23.10 13.74 23.42
CA ASP A 587 23.31 15.07 24.00
C ASP A 587 22.72 16.21 23.15
N GLY A 588 22.51 15.99 21.85
CA GLY A 588 21.82 16.93 20.96
C GLY A 588 20.29 16.95 21.13
N TYR A 589 19.73 16.14 22.03
CA TYR A 589 18.29 16.10 22.26
C TYR A 589 17.77 17.39 22.90
N ASN A 590 16.73 17.95 22.28
CA ASN A 590 15.97 19.05 22.84
C ASN A 590 14.52 18.62 23.09
N VAL A 591 14.06 18.78 24.33
CA VAL A 591 12.73 18.38 24.79
C VAL A 591 11.60 19.05 24.01
N HIS A 592 11.73 20.34 23.65
CA HIS A 592 10.69 21.07 22.93
C HIS A 592 10.51 20.60 21.48
N TYR A 593 11.60 20.13 20.85
CA TYR A 593 11.61 19.67 19.45
C TYR A 593 11.54 18.14 19.31
N GLY A 594 11.59 17.39 20.42
CA GLY A 594 11.45 15.94 20.47
C GLY A 594 12.44 15.24 19.55
N ALA A 595 12.00 14.17 18.88
CA ALA A 595 12.84 13.36 17.98
C ALA A 595 13.43 14.14 16.79
N ARG A 596 12.85 15.29 16.43
CA ARG A 596 13.37 16.12 15.33
C ARG A 596 14.76 16.65 15.64
N SER A 597 15.03 16.98 16.91
CA SER A 597 16.36 17.44 17.35
C SER A 597 17.45 16.40 17.07
N ILE A 598 17.21 15.14 17.43
CA ILE A 598 18.11 14.02 17.14
C ILE A 598 18.35 13.85 15.65
N LYS A 599 17.29 13.92 14.84
CA LYS A 599 17.44 13.82 13.39
C LYS A 599 18.37 14.92 12.84
N HIS A 600 18.15 16.15 13.27
CA HIS A 600 19.00 17.27 12.87
C HIS A 600 20.43 17.13 13.40
N GLU A 601 20.63 16.58 14.60
CA GLU A 601 21.97 16.38 15.16
C GLU A 601 22.76 15.31 14.38
N VAL A 602 22.11 14.21 14.02
CA VAL A 602 22.70 13.16 13.16
C VAL A 602 23.04 13.73 11.80
N GLU A 603 22.13 14.48 11.18
CA GLU A 603 22.39 15.15 9.89
C GLU A 603 23.58 16.12 10.01
N ARG A 604 23.59 16.95 11.05
CA ARG A 604 24.59 17.99 11.27
C ARG A 604 25.98 17.43 11.54
N ARG A 605 26.11 16.42 12.41
CA ARG A 605 27.43 15.90 12.83
C ARG A 605 27.93 14.75 11.97
N VAL A 606 27.05 13.84 11.55
CA VAL A 606 27.44 12.62 10.83
C VAL A 606 27.29 12.82 9.32
N VAL A 607 26.10 13.21 8.86
CA VAL A 607 25.82 13.28 7.41
C VAL A 607 26.64 14.40 6.75
N ASN A 608 26.80 15.54 7.39
CA ASN A 608 27.65 16.62 6.86
C ASN A 608 29.12 16.21 6.77
N GLN A 609 29.65 15.48 7.75
CA GLN A 609 31.01 14.95 7.68
C GLN A 609 31.17 13.92 6.55
N LEU A 610 30.19 13.02 6.39
CA LEU A 610 30.18 12.07 5.28
C LEU A 610 30.10 12.76 3.92
N ALA A 611 29.27 13.81 3.80
CA ALA A 611 29.15 14.60 2.57
C ALA A 611 30.45 15.33 2.24
N ALA A 612 31.09 15.97 3.23
CA ALA A 612 32.37 16.65 3.05
C ALA A 612 33.50 15.67 2.69
N ALA A 613 33.55 14.49 3.32
CA ALA A 613 34.52 13.46 2.99
C ALA A 613 34.32 12.90 1.57
N TYR A 614 33.07 12.76 1.14
CA TYR A 614 32.73 12.34 -0.22
C TYR A 614 33.13 13.39 -1.26
N GLU A 615 32.90 14.68 -0.99
CA GLU A 615 33.27 15.79 -1.88
C GLU A 615 34.80 15.94 -2.04
N GLN A 616 35.57 15.58 -1.01
CA GLN A 616 37.04 15.58 -1.04
C GLN A 616 37.63 14.30 -1.66
N ASP A 617 36.82 13.45 -2.29
CA ASP A 617 37.21 12.15 -2.87
C ASP A 617 37.95 11.22 -1.89
N LEU A 618 37.72 11.39 -0.58
CA LEU A 618 38.37 10.60 0.47
C LEU A 618 37.72 9.21 0.66
N LEU A 619 36.57 8.96 0.00
CA LEU A 619 35.75 7.77 0.19
C LEU A 619 35.78 6.87 -1.06
N PRO A 620 36.66 5.84 -1.11
CA PRO A 620 36.68 4.92 -2.24
C PRO A 620 35.40 4.09 -2.30
N GLY A 621 34.98 3.73 -3.52
CA GLY A 621 33.78 2.92 -3.74
C GLY A 621 33.87 1.55 -3.06
N GLY A 622 32.83 1.15 -2.32
CA GLY A 622 32.82 -0.12 -1.59
C GLY A 622 33.49 -0.09 -0.22
N CYS A 623 33.87 1.09 0.30
CA CYS A 623 34.52 1.21 1.59
C CYS A 623 33.60 0.87 2.78
N THR A 624 34.23 0.45 3.88
CA THR A 624 33.59 0.34 5.19
C THR A 624 34.07 1.48 6.07
N LEU A 625 33.14 2.35 6.46
CA LEU A 625 33.37 3.51 7.30
C LEU A 625 32.92 3.22 8.73
N ARG A 626 33.80 3.45 9.69
CA ARG A 626 33.51 3.38 11.13
C ARG A 626 33.46 4.80 11.71
N ILE A 627 32.39 5.09 12.44
CA ILE A 627 32.23 6.35 13.17
C ILE A 627 32.70 6.11 14.60
N THR A 628 33.65 6.91 15.07
CA THR A 628 34.23 6.83 16.42
C THR A 628 34.20 8.18 17.11
N VAL A 629 34.20 8.19 18.44
CA VAL A 629 34.41 9.40 19.25
C VAL A 629 35.92 9.62 19.41
N GLU A 630 36.37 10.86 19.48
CA GLU A 630 37.78 11.19 19.69
C GLU A 630 38.31 10.67 21.04
N ASP A 631 39.52 10.10 21.04
CA ASP A 631 40.07 9.36 22.20
C ASP A 631 40.27 10.24 23.45
N SER A 632 40.46 11.56 23.30
CA SER A 632 40.50 12.53 24.41
C SER A 632 39.15 12.64 25.13
N ASP A 633 38.07 12.52 24.38
CA ASP A 633 36.71 12.71 24.88
C ASP A 633 36.13 11.38 25.41
N LYS A 634 36.64 10.24 24.94
CA LYS A 634 36.34 8.91 25.50
C LYS A 634 36.75 8.77 26.96
N GLN A 635 37.82 9.44 27.39
CA GLN A 635 38.25 9.41 28.80
C GLN A 635 37.28 10.20 29.69
N LEU A 636 36.77 11.33 29.20
CA LEU A 636 35.79 12.16 29.91
C LEU A 636 34.42 11.48 30.06
N LEU A 637 34.03 10.64 29.10
CA LEU A 637 32.80 9.85 29.17
C LEU A 637 32.88 8.68 30.19
N LYS A 638 34.08 8.28 30.62
CA LYS A 638 34.29 7.14 31.55
C LYS A 638 34.43 7.53 33.02
N SER A 639 34.63 8.81 33.34
CA SER A 639 34.78 9.30 34.72
C SER A 639 33.56 10.12 35.17
N PRO A 640 32.71 9.62 36.08
CA PRO A 640 31.51 10.31 36.56
C PRO A 640 31.81 11.22 37.77
N GLU A 641 32.88 12.02 37.73
CA GLU A 641 33.15 13.00 38.79
C GLU A 641 32.57 14.38 38.43
N LEU A 642 31.92 15.01 39.43
CA LEU A 642 31.23 16.29 39.30
C LEU A 642 32.12 17.37 38.67
N PRO A 643 31.66 18.12 37.66
CA PRO A 643 32.49 19.12 37.01
C PRO A 643 32.66 20.36 37.90
N SER A 644 33.90 20.82 38.00
CA SER A 644 34.25 22.13 38.56
C SER A 644 33.67 23.27 37.69
N PRO A 645 33.34 24.45 38.25
CA PRO A 645 32.45 25.43 37.62
C PRO A 645 33.06 26.26 36.47
N GLN A 646 34.28 25.95 35.99
CA GLN A 646 35.06 26.86 35.14
C GLN A 646 35.67 26.25 33.86
N ALA A 647 35.31 25.02 33.49
CA ALA A 647 35.72 24.47 32.19
C ALA A 647 34.59 24.63 31.16
N GLU A 648 34.78 25.47 30.14
CA GLU A 648 33.92 25.51 28.96
C GLU A 648 33.87 24.10 28.34
N LYS A 649 32.77 23.37 28.52
CA LYS A 649 32.56 22.04 27.92
C LYS A 649 32.51 22.18 26.40
N ARG A 650 33.65 21.93 25.73
CA ARG A 650 33.66 21.72 24.27
C ARG A 650 32.86 20.45 23.96
N PRO A 651 31.94 20.48 22.97
CA PRO A 651 31.16 19.30 22.63
C PRO A 651 32.09 18.21 22.05
N PRO A 652 31.89 16.93 22.45
CA PRO A 652 32.75 15.84 22.00
C PRO A 652 32.71 15.69 20.48
N LYS A 653 33.88 15.48 19.86
CA LYS A 653 34.01 15.44 18.40
C LYS A 653 33.88 14.01 17.86
N LEU A 654 33.06 13.87 16.81
CA LEU A 654 32.96 12.64 16.03
C LEU A 654 34.00 12.62 14.92
N ARG A 655 34.59 11.44 14.70
CA ARG A 655 35.57 11.19 13.64
C ARG A 655 35.13 10.00 12.78
N LEU A 656 35.56 10.06 11.52
CA LEU A 656 35.35 8.98 10.55
C LEU A 656 36.66 8.23 10.34
N GLU A 657 36.60 6.91 10.39
CA GLU A 657 37.71 6.00 10.15
C GLU A 657 37.34 5.04 9.02
N ILE A 658 38.21 4.90 8.02
CA ILE A 658 38.04 3.88 6.98
C ILE A 658 38.67 2.59 7.48
N ILE A 659 37.93 1.48 7.37
CA ILE A 659 38.45 0.13 7.58
C ILE A 659 38.88 -0.43 6.22
N ASP A 660 40.19 -0.63 6.05
CA ASP A 660 40.73 -1.29 4.87
C ASP A 660 40.49 -2.81 4.91
N LYS A 661 40.62 -3.45 3.74
CA LYS A 661 40.48 -4.93 3.61
C LYS A 661 41.45 -5.71 4.51
N ASP A 662 42.55 -5.07 4.92
CA ASP A 662 43.57 -5.63 5.83
C ASP A 662 43.27 -5.34 7.32
N SER A 663 42.05 -4.89 7.66
CA SER A 663 41.63 -4.50 9.02
C SER A 663 42.39 -3.33 9.65
N LYS A 664 43.22 -2.61 8.88
CA LYS A 664 43.86 -1.37 9.32
C LYS A 664 42.85 -0.21 9.25
N THR A 665 42.81 0.62 10.29
CA THR A 665 41.94 1.79 10.34
C THR A 665 42.73 3.06 9.98
N HIS A 666 42.24 3.80 8.99
CA HIS A 666 42.80 5.10 8.60
C HIS A 666 41.85 6.22 9.02
N LYS A 667 42.34 7.15 9.83
CA LYS A 667 41.58 8.34 10.25
C LYS A 667 41.41 9.28 9.06
N LEU A 668 40.19 9.75 8.83
CA LEU A 668 39.90 10.73 7.79
C LEU A 668 40.07 12.15 8.32
N ASP A 669 41.06 12.86 7.79
CA ASP A 669 41.26 14.28 8.05
C ASP A 669 40.43 15.12 7.05
N ILE A 670 39.18 15.37 7.41
CA ILE A 670 38.28 16.23 6.63
C ILE A 670 38.75 17.68 6.77
N ARG A 671 39.21 18.29 5.67
CA ARG A 671 39.59 19.70 5.68
C ARG A 671 38.33 20.57 5.79
N ALA A 672 38.34 21.57 6.66
CA ALA A 672 37.29 22.58 6.66
C ALA A 672 37.31 23.34 5.32
N PRO A 673 36.14 23.74 4.78
CA PRO A 673 36.09 24.52 3.55
C PRO A 673 36.94 25.79 3.71
N LEU A 674 37.75 26.09 2.69
CA LEU A 674 38.61 27.27 2.68
C LEU A 674 37.72 28.53 2.72
N HIS A 675 37.86 29.35 3.77
CA HIS A 675 37.21 30.67 3.80
C HIS A 675 37.80 31.52 2.67
N PRO A 676 36.98 32.25 1.88
CA PRO A 676 37.46 33.03 0.74
C PRO A 676 38.53 34.07 1.12
N GLU A 677 38.52 34.55 2.37
CA GLU A 677 39.54 35.48 2.90
C GLU A 677 40.94 34.85 3.03
N LYS A 678 41.04 33.51 3.11
CA LYS A 678 42.34 32.79 3.19
C LYS A 678 42.92 32.44 1.83
N VAL A 679 42.20 32.71 0.74
CA VAL A 679 42.67 32.47 -0.64
C VAL A 679 43.48 33.67 -1.16
N CYS A 680 43.41 34.83 -0.50
CA CYS A 680 44.11 36.05 -0.89
C CYS A 680 45.55 36.16 -0.37
N HIS A 681 46.32 35.08 -0.25
CA HIS A 681 47.79 35.18 -0.12
C HIS A 681 48.41 33.92 -0.70
N ASN A 682 48.67 33.95 -2.01
CA ASN A 682 49.74 33.26 -2.74
C ASN A 682 49.40 33.36 -4.25
N LEU A 683 49.65 34.53 -4.82
CA LEU A 683 49.84 34.73 -6.26
C LEU A 683 51.24 35.29 -6.48
#